data_AF-A0A7J4AA27-F1
#
_entry.id   AF-A0A7J4AA27-F1
#
_cell.length_a   1.000
_cell.length_b   1.000
_cell.length_c   1.000
_cell.angle_alpha   90.00
_cell.angle_beta   90.00
_cell.angle_gamma   90.00
#
_symmetry.space_group_name_H-M   'P 1'
#
loop_
_entity.id
_entity.type
_entity.pdbx_description
1 polymer ?
#
loop_
_entity_poly.entity_id
_entity_poly.type
_entity_poly.pdbx_seq_one_letter_code
_entity_poly.pdbx_strand_id
1 'polypeptide(L)'
;MKNLAKIRKINSEKGIFLDKNLLNDFLSYKKIIPLRLFENDFLNSLIFFKQGILAELKKDFINAINLYRTALYLNKNLIIALEHIANCELNLNIKQKAFSIYSELLNGQRNSISCYVAINIASILTSQGQYDEALDILLKEFERNRYSATQSKLINDNIEYILNLKFEKILEKLKSLADMYLVNSEEKLRIKEKLDEYYFELKKVYEVIQKIYYTHEEKRKHYKEINCGKLLIIAGSLDLPQCKRYRVEQKLEQLKKVNIEAEFIPFSDIDKHFEKVYEYDLFIFYRVPITFNVLKFIAIADGLGKISIFEIDDLIFDPENYPPPIESFGGYVESGVYNGLIYGMLLFNLTARFCKYGLASTNPLGNKLSALVQSRKVFIHRNGLDSKNTFISPKIKNRSELTIFYGSGTLSHNQDFIDLALPALDKILEEYEHVKLLIAGYLRLPDWFLEKHSKQVILIPYTTDIKSYYNILSSADINLAVLYNGVFEGCKSEVKWIEAGCFGIPSVVSNTENYRDIIKHGEDGFIANGPDDFYLYIKALIESPELRYKIGKNAYDRILREYSLATMGENLKNIILSIVSDYKKEKINYLNAVKINNRRKVAIVNCFFPPQLIGGGTVIAYENTRILKEKFSDKYEVVVFTSEAFYNPNKKPYILKEYYFEGFKIYQAIPKFVDEKGNFKKTFEWEYYDERMKELFKKFLELEKPGLVHFHAIQRLTASIVEACLEYGIPYVITVHDAWWISDWMFLTDDKGNVYPEGFDIYDANRPLPDGVSIHDSIARRIYLKECLEKANFVYTVSEEFANLYRKNGIHNIQVIENGISPFINWQPKKTDYTKNVVLGFAPAFALHKGYDIFHKALEEVNPKNIEVLLIDYSNPIENSLDIGIIGNVITRIHGQFSRNNIVNFYKQIDILVHPSKWPESYGLSIREAMACGCGIIVSNRIGGLKDVRNKENVFIIEPTVEEMVKVIKEIDENPEKYKKVINHGNFRTTQQQVEELTLVYDSIIKGGKVNVT
;
A
#
# COMPACT_ATOMS: atom_id res chain seq x y z
N MET A 1 15.23 15.10 -48.02
CA MET A 1 15.54 15.96 -49.19
C MET A 1 16.30 15.26 -50.31
N LYS A 2 17.20 14.28 -50.06
CA LYS A 2 17.97 13.57 -51.11
C LYS A 2 17.16 12.76 -52.14
N ASN A 3 15.83 12.71 -52.07
CA ASN A 3 14.98 11.87 -52.93
C ASN A 3 13.71 12.58 -53.44
N LEU A 4 13.79 13.89 -53.73
CA LEU A 4 12.66 14.74 -54.12
C LEU A 4 11.91 14.23 -55.37
N ALA A 5 12.63 13.65 -56.33
CA ALA A 5 12.05 13.08 -57.55
C ALA A 5 11.15 11.88 -57.26
N LYS A 6 11.54 11.02 -56.31
CA LYS A 6 10.74 9.87 -55.87
C LYS A 6 9.46 10.34 -55.17
N ILE A 7 9.57 11.33 -54.28
CA ILE A 7 8.40 11.91 -53.59
C ILE A 7 7.42 12.52 -54.59
N ARG A 8 7.91 13.26 -55.59
CA ARG A 8 7.07 13.82 -56.67
C ARG A 8 6.33 12.73 -57.44
N LYS A 9 7.03 11.66 -57.82
CA LYS A 9 6.46 10.53 -58.56
C LYS A 9 5.34 9.83 -57.78
N ILE A 10 5.59 9.49 -56.51
CA ILE A 10 4.61 8.80 -55.63
C ILE A 10 3.31 9.60 -55.52
N ASN A 11 3.41 10.92 -55.40
CA ASN A 11 2.24 11.79 -55.25
C ASN A 11 1.54 12.06 -56.59
N SER A 12 2.29 12.20 -57.70
CA SER A 12 1.69 12.42 -59.02
C SER A 12 0.86 11.23 -59.49
N GLU A 13 1.28 9.99 -59.18
CA GLU A 13 0.53 8.76 -59.47
C GLU A 13 -0.81 8.68 -58.71
N LYS A 14 -0.99 9.55 -57.71
CA LYS A 14 -2.17 9.63 -56.85
C LYS A 14 -2.92 10.96 -57.03
N GLY A 15 -2.59 11.72 -58.08
CA GLY A 15 -3.26 12.98 -58.43
C GLY A 15 -2.80 14.22 -57.67
N ILE A 16 -1.70 14.14 -56.90
CA ILE A 16 -1.12 15.28 -56.15
C ILE A 16 0.17 15.73 -56.86
N PHE A 17 0.10 16.87 -57.56
CA PHE A 17 1.28 17.45 -58.22
C PHE A 17 2.06 18.33 -57.26
N LEU A 18 3.29 17.91 -56.94
CA LEU A 18 4.16 18.57 -55.97
C LEU A 18 5.08 19.61 -56.63
N ASP A 19 4.67 20.88 -56.57
CA ASP A 19 5.56 22.00 -56.85
C ASP A 19 6.47 22.33 -55.63
N LYS A 20 7.41 23.27 -55.82
CA LYS A 20 8.39 23.65 -54.79
C LYS A 20 7.76 24.41 -53.61
N ASN A 21 6.64 25.11 -53.85
CA ASN A 21 5.93 25.90 -52.84
C ASN A 21 5.08 25.00 -51.94
N LEU A 22 4.39 24.01 -52.50
CA LEU A 22 3.57 23.04 -51.77
C LEU A 22 4.41 22.18 -50.82
N LEU A 23 5.61 21.79 -51.25
CA LEU A 23 6.55 21.06 -50.41
C LEU A 23 7.11 21.95 -49.28
N ASN A 24 7.39 23.23 -49.57
CA ASN A 24 7.80 24.19 -48.55
C ASN A 24 6.67 24.51 -47.57
N ASP A 25 5.43 24.60 -48.02
CA ASP A 25 4.24 24.80 -47.17
C ASP A 25 4.01 23.59 -46.25
N PHE A 26 4.23 22.38 -46.75
CA PHE A 26 4.21 21.15 -45.94
C PHE A 26 5.36 21.14 -44.91
N LEU A 27 6.58 21.47 -45.31
CA LEU A 27 7.75 21.50 -44.42
C LEU A 27 7.69 22.64 -43.39
N SER A 28 7.00 23.73 -43.70
CA SER A 28 6.81 24.90 -42.82
C SER A 28 5.51 24.87 -42.01
N TYR A 29 4.74 23.78 -42.09
CA TYR A 29 3.42 23.63 -41.44
C TYR A 29 2.37 24.68 -41.86
N LYS A 30 2.56 25.39 -42.98
CA LYS A 30 1.59 26.39 -43.47
C LYS A 30 0.32 25.77 -44.05
N LYS A 31 0.41 24.57 -44.63
CA LYS A 31 -0.74 23.80 -45.14
C LYS A 31 -0.61 22.33 -44.80
N ILE A 32 -1.69 21.75 -44.25
CA ILE A 32 -1.79 20.32 -43.98
C ILE A 32 -2.37 19.64 -45.23
N ILE A 33 -1.53 18.88 -45.92
CA ILE A 33 -1.86 18.18 -47.17
C ILE A 33 -1.43 16.71 -47.00
N PRO A 34 -2.25 15.70 -47.36
CA PRO A 34 -1.94 14.26 -47.24
C PRO A 34 -0.84 13.78 -48.21
N LEU A 35 0.33 14.40 -48.14
CA LEU A 35 1.49 14.18 -48.99
C LEU A 35 2.20 12.87 -48.59
N ARG A 36 2.45 11.99 -49.56
CA ARG A 36 3.14 10.71 -49.37
C ARG A 36 4.65 10.85 -49.54
N LEU A 37 5.42 10.69 -48.47
CA LEU A 37 6.90 10.66 -48.52
C LEU A 37 7.45 9.27 -48.89
N PHE A 38 6.69 8.22 -48.58
CA PHE A 38 6.99 6.83 -48.87
C PHE A 38 5.87 6.21 -49.74
N GLU A 39 6.15 5.10 -50.43
CA GLU A 39 5.10 4.32 -51.12
C GLU A 39 4.13 3.65 -50.12
N ASN A 40 4.57 3.48 -48.88
CA ASN A 40 3.81 2.85 -47.81
C ASN A 40 2.97 3.87 -47.02
N ASP A 41 1.64 3.74 -47.11
CA ASP A 41 0.68 4.60 -46.41
C ASP A 41 0.76 4.53 -44.88
N PHE A 42 1.17 3.38 -44.33
CA PHE A 42 1.44 3.26 -42.90
C PHE A 42 2.58 4.20 -42.46
N LEU A 43 3.70 4.22 -43.18
CA LEU A 43 4.83 5.11 -42.85
C LEU A 43 4.47 6.58 -43.01
N ASN A 44 3.70 6.91 -44.06
CA ASN A 44 3.20 8.27 -44.24
C ASN A 44 2.29 8.69 -43.09
N SER A 45 1.38 7.81 -42.65
CA SER A 45 0.48 8.10 -41.53
C SER A 45 1.24 8.45 -40.24
N LEU A 46 2.36 7.76 -39.97
CA LEU A 46 3.18 8.00 -38.79
C LEU A 46 3.90 9.36 -38.82
N ILE A 47 4.26 9.87 -40.01
CA ILE A 47 4.82 11.21 -40.15
C ILE A 47 3.79 12.27 -39.77
N PHE A 48 2.57 12.17 -40.31
CA PHE A 48 1.48 13.09 -39.96
C PHE A 48 1.13 13.00 -38.48
N PHE A 49 1.13 11.79 -37.92
CA PHE A 49 0.92 11.60 -36.49
C PHE A 49 2.01 12.29 -35.65
N LYS A 50 3.29 12.15 -36.00
CA LYS A 50 4.39 12.87 -35.33
C LYS A 50 4.29 14.39 -35.48
N GLN A 51 3.93 14.87 -36.66
CA GLN A 51 3.66 16.29 -36.87
C GLN A 51 2.50 16.77 -35.99
N GLY A 52 1.46 15.96 -35.83
CA GLY A 52 0.36 16.19 -34.90
C GLY A 52 0.86 16.31 -33.46
N ILE A 53 1.72 15.39 -33.00
CA ILE A 53 2.33 15.46 -31.66
C ILE A 53 3.13 16.75 -31.48
N LEU A 54 3.92 17.16 -32.48
CA LEU A 54 4.68 18.41 -32.43
C LEU A 54 3.76 19.65 -32.36
N ALA A 55 2.64 19.64 -33.08
CA ALA A 55 1.64 20.70 -33.01
C ALA A 55 0.95 20.72 -31.64
N GLU A 56 0.61 19.55 -31.09
CA GLU A 56 0.03 19.39 -29.76
C GLU A 56 0.98 19.91 -28.66
N LEU A 57 2.27 19.58 -28.72
CA LEU A 57 3.30 20.08 -27.81
C LEU A 57 3.46 21.61 -27.88
N LYS A 58 3.21 22.20 -29.05
CA LYS A 58 3.16 23.66 -29.25
C LYS A 58 1.81 24.28 -28.86
N LYS A 59 0.88 23.47 -28.33
CA LYS A 59 -0.50 23.86 -27.97
C LYS A 59 -1.36 24.32 -29.16
N ASP A 60 -0.99 23.93 -30.38
CA ASP A 60 -1.76 24.18 -31.60
C ASP A 60 -2.71 23.00 -31.88
N PHE A 61 -3.74 22.88 -31.04
CA PHE A 61 -4.62 21.72 -31.02
C PHE A 61 -5.46 21.57 -32.30
N ILE A 62 -5.84 22.68 -32.96
CA ILE A 62 -6.64 22.64 -34.19
C ILE A 62 -5.82 22.01 -35.32
N ASN A 63 -4.57 22.46 -35.50
CA ASN A 63 -3.70 21.86 -36.51
C ASN A 63 -3.30 20.43 -36.14
N ALA A 64 -3.07 20.13 -34.86
CA ALA A 64 -2.84 18.77 -34.40
C ALA A 64 -4.00 17.83 -34.79
N ILE A 65 -5.26 18.21 -34.54
CA ILE A 65 -6.45 17.44 -34.93
C ILE A 65 -6.48 17.18 -36.44
N ASN A 66 -6.19 18.19 -37.26
CA ASN A 66 -6.16 18.04 -38.71
C ASN A 66 -5.04 17.10 -39.18
N LEU A 67 -3.86 17.16 -38.56
CA LEU A 67 -2.74 16.26 -38.81
C LEU A 67 -3.08 14.81 -38.42
N TYR A 68 -3.71 14.60 -37.26
CA TYR A 68 -4.17 13.28 -36.83
C TYR A 68 -5.26 12.71 -37.72
N ARG A 69 -6.22 13.52 -38.18
CA ARG A 69 -7.21 13.10 -39.19
C ARG A 69 -6.56 12.73 -40.51
N THR A 70 -5.52 13.45 -40.91
CA THR A 70 -4.73 13.14 -42.11
C THR A 70 -4.00 11.81 -41.95
N ALA A 71 -3.43 11.55 -40.77
CA ALA A 71 -2.82 10.26 -40.45
C ALA A 71 -3.85 9.11 -40.53
N LEU A 72 -5.05 9.30 -39.95
CA LEU A 72 -6.14 8.32 -40.01
C LEU A 72 -6.69 8.12 -41.44
N TYR A 73 -6.68 9.16 -42.26
CA TYR A 73 -7.08 9.05 -43.67
C TYR A 73 -6.13 8.11 -44.44
N LEU A 74 -4.82 8.25 -44.21
CA LEU A 74 -3.80 7.39 -44.82
C LEU A 74 -3.81 5.98 -44.22
N ASN A 75 -4.08 5.87 -42.92
CA ASN A 75 -4.14 4.60 -42.22
C ASN A 75 -5.25 4.60 -41.17
N LYS A 76 -6.41 4.06 -41.54
CA LYS A 76 -7.58 3.94 -40.65
C LYS A 76 -7.32 3.09 -39.40
N ASN A 77 -6.26 2.28 -39.41
CA ASN A 77 -5.87 1.44 -38.29
C ASN A 77 -4.93 2.15 -37.30
N LEU A 78 -4.56 3.42 -37.51
CA LEU A 78 -3.73 4.19 -36.57
C LEU A 78 -4.57 4.75 -35.41
N ILE A 79 -5.06 3.85 -34.56
CA ILE A 79 -6.07 4.12 -33.54
C ILE A 79 -5.61 5.15 -32.50
N ILE A 80 -4.31 5.15 -32.19
CA ILE A 80 -3.70 6.12 -31.27
C ILE A 80 -3.94 7.57 -31.70
N ALA A 81 -4.11 7.83 -33.01
CA ALA A 81 -4.47 9.17 -33.49
C ALA A 81 -5.86 9.62 -33.02
N LEU A 82 -6.82 8.70 -32.82
CA LEU A 82 -8.13 9.04 -32.25
C LEU A 82 -8.00 9.46 -30.78
N GLU A 83 -7.14 8.80 -30.01
CA GLU A 83 -6.83 9.19 -28.63
C GLU A 83 -6.26 10.61 -28.58
N HIS A 84 -5.28 10.92 -29.42
CA HIS A 84 -4.72 12.27 -29.49
C HIS A 84 -5.71 13.32 -30.01
N ILE A 85 -6.62 12.97 -30.94
CA ILE A 85 -7.72 13.87 -31.31
C ILE A 85 -8.59 14.17 -30.09
N ALA A 86 -8.97 13.14 -29.32
CA ALA A 86 -9.77 13.32 -28.11
C ALA A 86 -9.02 14.15 -27.05
N ASN A 87 -7.71 13.97 -26.88
CA ASN A 87 -6.86 14.79 -26.01
C ASN A 87 -6.88 16.26 -26.46
N CYS A 88 -6.73 16.53 -27.76
CA CYS A 88 -6.78 17.89 -28.30
C CYS A 88 -8.16 18.53 -28.12
N GLU A 89 -9.25 17.79 -28.37
CA GLU A 89 -10.63 18.26 -28.15
C GLU A 89 -10.87 18.56 -26.66
N LEU A 90 -10.34 17.74 -25.75
CA LEU A 90 -10.40 17.97 -24.31
C LEU A 90 -9.62 19.23 -23.89
N ASN A 91 -8.42 19.46 -24.45
CA ASN A 91 -7.63 20.68 -24.22
C ASN A 91 -8.28 21.95 -24.77
N LEU A 92 -9.09 21.81 -25.83
CA LEU A 92 -9.95 22.88 -26.35
C LEU A 92 -11.26 23.05 -25.53
N ASN A 93 -11.41 22.31 -24.42
CA ASN A 93 -12.59 22.27 -23.55
C ASN A 93 -13.87 21.78 -24.24
N ILE A 94 -13.75 21.00 -25.33
CA ILE A 94 -14.87 20.39 -26.08
C ILE A 94 -15.13 18.98 -25.50
N LYS A 95 -15.54 18.93 -24.23
CA LYS A 95 -15.64 17.69 -23.43
C LYS A 95 -16.54 16.62 -24.06
N GLN A 96 -17.70 17.00 -24.61
CA GLN A 96 -18.67 16.05 -25.17
C GLN A 96 -18.11 15.28 -26.37
N LYS A 97 -17.34 15.95 -27.22
CA LYS A 97 -16.72 15.34 -28.39
C LYS A 97 -15.55 14.44 -28.00
N ALA A 98 -14.72 14.89 -27.05
CA ALA A 98 -13.66 14.07 -26.47
C ALA A 98 -14.23 12.80 -25.83
N PHE A 99 -15.27 12.93 -25.01
CA PHE A 99 -15.95 11.80 -24.35
C PHE A 99 -16.49 10.78 -25.35
N SER A 100 -17.11 11.23 -26.45
CA SER A 100 -17.61 10.34 -27.50
C SER A 100 -16.50 9.51 -28.13
N ILE A 101 -15.38 10.16 -28.51
CA ILE A 101 -14.24 9.48 -29.12
C ILE A 101 -13.58 8.50 -28.13
N TYR A 102 -13.37 8.92 -26.88
CA TYR A 102 -12.82 8.03 -25.85
C TYR A 102 -13.72 6.82 -25.59
N SER A 103 -15.04 7.00 -25.56
CA SER A 103 -16.00 5.91 -25.33
C SER A 103 -16.01 4.92 -26.49
N GLU A 104 -15.92 5.42 -27.74
CA GLU A 104 -15.76 4.57 -28.92
C GLU A 104 -14.47 3.73 -28.84
N LEU A 105 -13.36 4.36 -28.43
CA LEU A 105 -12.10 3.65 -28.21
C LEU A 105 -12.27 2.55 -27.15
N LEU A 106 -12.79 2.89 -25.97
CA LEU A 106 -12.91 1.94 -24.86
C LEU A 106 -13.81 0.73 -25.20
N ASN A 107 -14.91 0.94 -25.94
CA ASN A 107 -15.83 -0.13 -26.35
C ASN A 107 -15.28 -1.03 -27.47
N GLY A 108 -14.33 -0.55 -28.27
CA GLY A 108 -13.79 -1.29 -29.41
C GLY A 108 -12.93 -2.52 -29.08
N GLN A 109 -12.73 -2.84 -27.79
CA GLN A 109 -11.89 -3.96 -27.29
C GLN A 109 -10.52 -4.07 -27.99
N ARG A 110 -9.89 -2.93 -28.31
CA ARG A 110 -8.60 -2.94 -29.00
C ARG A 110 -7.49 -3.01 -27.95
N ASN A 111 -6.67 -4.06 -27.99
CA ASN A 111 -5.57 -4.35 -27.05
C ASN A 111 -4.44 -3.29 -26.97
N SER A 112 -4.63 -2.11 -27.58
CA SER A 112 -3.59 -1.08 -27.77
C SER A 112 -4.02 0.31 -27.28
N ILE A 113 -5.04 0.43 -26.42
CA ILE A 113 -5.54 1.72 -25.93
C ILE A 113 -4.88 2.04 -24.61
N SER A 114 -4.35 3.25 -24.50
CA SER A 114 -3.70 3.77 -23.30
C SER A 114 -4.64 3.84 -22.09
N CYS A 115 -4.10 3.61 -20.89
CA CYS A 115 -4.82 3.84 -19.64
C CYS A 115 -5.27 5.30 -19.47
N TYR A 116 -4.61 6.25 -20.16
CA TYR A 116 -5.01 7.67 -20.17
C TYR A 116 -6.41 7.89 -20.74
N VAL A 117 -6.90 7.02 -21.63
CA VAL A 117 -8.28 7.12 -22.14
C VAL A 117 -9.29 6.92 -21.02
N ALA A 118 -9.13 5.86 -20.22
CA ALA A 118 -10.00 5.60 -19.07
C ALA A 118 -9.89 6.73 -18.01
N ILE A 119 -8.67 7.23 -17.76
CA ILE A 119 -8.42 8.36 -16.84
C ILE A 119 -9.11 9.63 -17.33
N ASN A 120 -9.04 9.94 -18.62
CA ASN A 120 -9.66 11.14 -19.18
C ASN A 120 -11.19 11.03 -19.19
N ILE A 121 -11.76 9.86 -19.48
CA ILE A 121 -13.21 9.63 -19.32
C ILE A 121 -13.61 9.85 -17.86
N ALA A 122 -12.89 9.23 -16.92
CA ALA A 122 -13.16 9.35 -15.48
C ALA A 122 -13.06 10.81 -15.01
N SER A 123 -12.08 11.57 -15.50
CA SER A 123 -11.93 13.01 -15.24
C SER A 123 -13.14 13.83 -15.74
N ILE A 124 -13.62 13.55 -16.96
CA ILE A 124 -14.82 14.22 -17.51
C ILE A 124 -16.06 13.90 -16.65
N LEU A 125 -16.31 12.62 -16.34
CA LEU A 125 -17.42 12.17 -15.49
C LEU A 125 -17.34 12.77 -14.08
N THR A 126 -16.15 12.81 -13.50
CA THR A 126 -15.90 13.43 -12.20
C THR A 126 -16.25 14.92 -12.23
N SER A 127 -15.91 15.63 -13.30
CA SER A 127 -16.28 17.05 -13.48
C SER A 127 -17.79 17.27 -13.66
N GLN A 128 -18.55 16.22 -13.95
CA GLN A 128 -20.01 16.21 -14.05
C GLN A 128 -20.69 15.67 -12.77
N GLY A 129 -19.93 15.30 -11.74
CA GLY A 129 -20.44 14.72 -10.49
C GLY A 129 -20.76 13.23 -10.57
N GLN A 130 -20.44 12.55 -11.67
CA GLN A 130 -20.68 11.12 -11.90
C GLN A 130 -19.54 10.25 -11.34
N TYR A 131 -19.33 10.31 -10.02
CA TYR A 131 -18.21 9.63 -9.36
C TYR A 131 -18.24 8.09 -9.49
N ASP A 132 -19.42 7.47 -9.38
CA ASP A 132 -19.54 6.01 -9.43
C ASP A 132 -19.20 5.44 -10.82
N GLU A 133 -19.67 6.08 -11.88
CA GLU A 133 -19.33 5.70 -13.26
C GLU A 133 -17.84 5.88 -13.54
N ALA A 134 -17.25 6.97 -13.04
CA ALA A 134 -15.81 7.22 -13.15
C ALA A 134 -14.98 6.12 -12.46
N LEU A 135 -15.38 5.73 -11.24
CA LEU A 135 -14.73 4.65 -10.48
C LEU A 135 -14.87 3.30 -11.17
N ASP A 136 -16.04 2.97 -11.71
CA ASP A 136 -16.26 1.69 -12.42
C ASP A 136 -15.36 1.54 -13.66
N ILE A 137 -15.14 2.63 -14.40
CA ILE A 137 -14.23 2.66 -15.54
C ILE A 137 -12.79 2.43 -15.09
N LEU A 138 -12.35 3.16 -14.06
CA LEU A 138 -10.98 3.03 -13.56
C LEU A 138 -10.72 1.69 -12.89
N LEU A 139 -11.70 1.08 -12.22
CA LEU A 139 -11.55 -0.25 -11.63
C LEU A 139 -11.38 -1.33 -12.69
N LYS A 140 -12.15 -1.27 -13.79
CA LYS A 140 -11.95 -2.17 -14.94
C LYS A 140 -10.56 -1.97 -15.56
N GLU A 141 -10.13 -0.72 -15.68
CA GLU A 141 -8.81 -0.37 -16.21
C GLU A 141 -7.67 -0.82 -15.27
N PHE A 142 -7.88 -0.73 -13.96
CA PHE A 142 -6.95 -1.19 -12.93
C PHE A 142 -6.74 -2.70 -13.05
N GLU A 143 -7.80 -3.48 -13.17
CA GLU A 143 -7.72 -4.93 -13.38
C GLU A 143 -6.97 -5.28 -14.67
N ARG A 144 -7.18 -4.52 -15.75
CA ARG A 144 -6.48 -4.71 -17.03
C ARG A 144 -4.96 -4.46 -16.93
N ASN A 145 -4.55 -3.48 -16.13
CA ASN A 145 -3.15 -3.05 -16.01
C ASN A 145 -2.49 -3.46 -14.69
N ARG A 146 -3.10 -4.36 -13.92
CA ARG A 146 -2.64 -4.73 -12.55
C ARG A 146 -1.17 -5.16 -12.50
N TYR A 147 -0.66 -5.76 -13.59
CA TYR A 147 0.73 -6.24 -13.72
C TYR A 147 1.74 -5.17 -14.10
N SER A 148 1.29 -3.96 -14.47
CA SER A 148 2.15 -2.83 -14.82
C SER A 148 2.32 -1.94 -13.59
N ALA A 149 3.51 -1.94 -12.97
CA ALA A 149 3.78 -1.13 -11.77
C ALA A 149 3.47 0.36 -11.98
N THR A 150 3.81 0.90 -13.15
CA THR A 150 3.65 2.32 -13.44
C THR A 150 2.19 2.68 -13.74
N GLN A 151 1.52 1.90 -14.58
CA GLN A 151 0.13 2.20 -14.98
C GLN A 151 -0.85 1.89 -13.85
N SER A 152 -0.70 0.77 -13.14
CA SER A 152 -1.59 0.43 -12.02
C SER A 152 -1.50 1.47 -10.90
N LYS A 153 -0.30 1.96 -10.59
CA LYS A 153 -0.10 3.07 -9.65
C LYS A 153 -0.81 4.34 -10.12
N LEU A 154 -0.60 4.74 -11.38
CA LEU A 154 -1.25 5.93 -11.93
C LEU A 154 -2.78 5.83 -11.87
N ILE A 155 -3.35 4.67 -12.20
CA ILE A 155 -4.79 4.42 -12.12
C ILE A 155 -5.25 4.49 -10.65
N ASN A 156 -4.53 3.85 -9.73
CA ASN A 156 -4.83 3.90 -8.30
C ASN A 156 -4.82 5.32 -7.74
N ASP A 157 -3.81 6.13 -8.09
CA ASP A 157 -3.71 7.53 -7.67
C ASP A 157 -4.95 8.33 -8.13
N ASN A 158 -5.47 8.06 -9.34
CA ASN A 158 -6.71 8.66 -9.85
C ASN A 158 -7.97 8.12 -9.16
N ILE A 159 -8.03 6.82 -8.87
CA ILE A 159 -9.13 6.22 -8.10
C ILE A 159 -9.21 6.88 -6.72
N GLU A 160 -8.08 6.98 -6.01
CA GLU A 160 -8.02 7.61 -4.69
C GLU A 160 -8.44 9.08 -4.71
N TYR A 161 -8.00 9.83 -5.73
CA TYR A 161 -8.42 11.22 -5.91
C TYR A 161 -9.94 11.34 -6.03
N ILE A 162 -10.57 10.50 -6.85
CA ILE A 162 -12.04 10.50 -7.05
C ILE A 162 -12.76 10.06 -5.79
N LEU A 163 -12.25 9.04 -5.09
CA LEU A 163 -12.80 8.59 -3.81
C LEU A 163 -12.75 9.69 -2.75
N ASN A 164 -11.65 10.44 -2.68
CA ASN A 164 -11.52 11.56 -1.76
C ASN A 164 -12.51 12.68 -2.10
N LEU A 165 -12.66 13.05 -3.38
CA LEU A 165 -13.68 14.03 -3.80
C LEU A 165 -15.10 13.58 -3.43
N LYS A 166 -15.42 12.30 -3.65
CA LYS A 166 -16.71 11.73 -3.27
C LYS A 166 -16.91 11.78 -1.74
N PHE A 167 -15.87 11.45 -0.97
CA PHE A 167 -15.87 11.54 0.48
C PHE A 167 -16.13 12.97 0.97
N GLU A 168 -15.43 13.96 0.42
CA GLU A 168 -15.63 15.38 0.76
C GLU A 168 -17.06 15.85 0.45
N LYS A 169 -17.66 15.40 -0.66
CA LYS A 169 -19.07 15.67 -0.96
C LYS A 169 -20.04 15.09 0.07
N ILE A 170 -19.71 13.94 0.66
CA ILE A 170 -20.52 13.36 1.74
C ILE A 170 -20.35 14.18 3.03
N LEU A 171 -19.12 14.63 3.34
CA LEU A 171 -18.87 15.50 4.49
C LEU A 171 -19.57 16.86 4.37
N GLU A 172 -19.58 17.48 3.18
CA GLU A 172 -20.33 18.71 2.92
C GLU A 172 -21.83 18.54 3.26
N LYS A 173 -22.43 17.42 2.85
CA LYS A 173 -23.84 17.10 3.15
C LYS A 173 -24.06 16.87 4.65
N LEU A 174 -23.15 16.16 5.33
CA LEU A 174 -23.21 15.93 6.78
C LEU A 174 -23.09 17.24 7.57
N LYS A 175 -22.25 18.16 7.11
CA LYS A 175 -22.13 19.50 7.71
C LYS A 175 -23.41 20.29 7.54
N SER A 176 -24.00 20.28 6.34
CA SER A 176 -25.30 20.91 6.09
C SER A 176 -26.41 20.30 6.96
N LEU A 177 -26.37 18.99 7.21
CA LEU A 177 -27.31 18.33 8.12
C LEU A 177 -27.14 18.82 9.57
N ALA A 178 -25.91 18.97 10.03
CA ALA A 178 -25.63 19.52 11.35
C ALA A 178 -26.14 20.96 11.50
N ASP A 179 -25.99 21.79 10.46
CA ASP A 179 -26.47 23.18 10.47
C ASP A 179 -28.01 23.28 10.51
N MET A 180 -28.74 22.35 9.89
CA MET A 180 -30.22 22.33 9.89
C MET A 180 -30.83 21.94 11.25
N TYR A 181 -30.13 21.09 12.03
CA TYR A 181 -30.62 20.55 13.30
C TYR A 181 -31.07 21.59 14.33
N LEU A 182 -30.52 22.80 14.27
CA LEU A 182 -30.88 23.91 15.16
C LEU A 182 -32.29 24.47 14.93
N VAL A 183 -32.94 24.17 13.80
CA VAL A 183 -34.13 24.91 13.34
C VAL A 183 -35.44 24.20 13.72
N ASN A 184 -35.45 22.87 13.90
CA ASN A 184 -36.71 22.15 14.12
C ASN A 184 -36.56 20.83 14.91
N SER A 185 -37.33 20.65 15.99
CA SER A 185 -37.22 19.49 16.90
C SER A 185 -37.78 18.18 16.32
N GLU A 186 -38.61 18.24 15.27
CA GLU A 186 -39.09 17.07 14.52
C GLU A 186 -37.99 16.38 13.67
N GLU A 187 -36.80 16.99 13.50
CA GLU A 187 -35.74 16.48 12.62
C GLU A 187 -34.77 15.45 13.26
N LYS A 188 -34.90 15.14 14.56
CA LYS A 188 -34.04 14.12 15.23
C LYS A 188 -34.13 12.75 14.57
N LEU A 189 -35.34 12.32 14.19
CA LEU A 189 -35.55 11.03 13.51
C LEU A 189 -34.92 11.02 12.10
N ARG A 190 -34.97 12.16 11.42
CA ARG A 190 -34.39 12.38 10.08
C ARG A 190 -32.87 12.30 10.06
N ILE A 191 -32.20 12.72 11.15
CA ILE A 191 -30.74 12.57 11.27
C ILE A 191 -30.32 11.11 11.26
N LYS A 192 -31.03 10.24 11.98
CA LYS A 192 -30.69 8.81 12.06
C LYS A 192 -30.78 8.14 10.69
N GLU A 193 -31.87 8.39 9.97
CA GLU A 193 -32.07 7.89 8.60
C GLU A 193 -30.99 8.40 7.65
N LYS A 194 -30.65 9.69 7.73
CA LYS A 194 -29.59 10.29 6.91
C LYS A 194 -28.20 9.74 7.25
N LEU A 195 -27.94 9.45 8.52
CA LEU A 195 -26.68 8.87 8.96
C LEU A 195 -26.48 7.46 8.41
N ASP A 196 -27.54 6.66 8.36
CA ASP A 196 -27.53 5.34 7.72
C ASP A 196 -27.27 5.47 6.21
N GLU A 197 -27.94 6.41 5.52
CA GLU A 197 -27.71 6.72 4.10
C GLU A 197 -26.24 7.07 3.82
N TYR A 198 -25.66 8.01 4.57
CA TYR A 198 -24.27 8.41 4.41
C TYR A 198 -23.28 7.31 4.79
N TYR A 199 -23.60 6.49 5.80
CA TYR A 199 -22.80 5.30 6.09
C TYR A 199 -22.75 4.34 4.89
N PHE A 200 -23.88 4.09 4.21
CA PHE A 200 -23.88 3.25 3.00
C PHE A 200 -23.11 3.87 1.83
N GLU A 201 -23.17 5.19 1.65
CA GLU A 201 -22.33 5.87 0.65
C GLU A 201 -20.82 5.74 0.96
N LEU A 202 -20.43 5.95 2.22
CA LEU A 202 -19.04 5.76 2.67
C LEU A 202 -18.61 4.29 2.62
N LYS A 203 -19.52 3.35 2.83
CA LYS A 203 -19.23 1.93 2.69
C LYS A 203 -18.82 1.56 1.26
N LYS A 204 -19.42 2.18 0.25
CA LYS A 204 -18.97 2.01 -1.15
C LYS A 204 -17.54 2.51 -1.33
N VAL A 205 -17.19 3.66 -0.73
CA VAL A 205 -15.81 4.20 -0.74
C VAL A 205 -14.85 3.19 -0.09
N TYR A 206 -15.19 2.73 1.11
CA TYR A 206 -14.45 1.70 1.85
C TYR A 206 -14.23 0.41 1.04
N GLU A 207 -15.27 -0.09 0.36
CA GLU A 207 -15.20 -1.31 -0.46
C GLU A 207 -14.29 -1.13 -1.69
N VAL A 208 -14.32 0.05 -2.33
CA VAL A 208 -13.42 0.34 -3.45
C VAL A 208 -11.97 0.43 -2.99
N ILE A 209 -11.70 1.09 -1.85
CA ILE A 209 -10.36 1.10 -1.23
C ILE A 209 -9.90 -0.33 -1.00
N GLN A 210 -10.76 -1.18 -0.45
CA GLN A 210 -10.41 -2.57 -0.27
C GLN A 210 -10.10 -3.25 -1.60
N LYS A 211 -10.87 -3.06 -2.67
CA LYS A 211 -10.61 -3.71 -3.98
C LYS A 211 -9.26 -3.34 -4.60
N ILE A 212 -8.86 -2.07 -4.51
CA ILE A 212 -7.59 -1.62 -5.13
C ILE A 212 -6.36 -2.05 -4.33
N TYR A 213 -6.52 -2.28 -3.02
CA TYR A 213 -5.45 -2.74 -2.14
C TYR A 213 -5.48 -4.27 -1.89
N TYR A 214 -6.65 -4.93 -2.04
CA TYR A 214 -6.92 -6.34 -1.71
C TYR A 214 -8.08 -6.94 -2.53
N THR A 215 -7.88 -8.13 -3.10
CA THR A 215 -8.97 -8.89 -3.73
C THR A 215 -9.80 -9.68 -2.70
N HIS A 216 -11.04 -10.04 -3.07
CA HIS A 216 -11.89 -10.88 -2.21
C HIS A 216 -11.30 -12.26 -1.92
N GLU A 217 -10.47 -12.82 -2.82
CA GLU A 217 -9.75 -14.08 -2.55
C GLU A 217 -8.57 -13.89 -1.59
N GLU A 218 -7.90 -12.74 -1.65
CA GLU A 218 -6.81 -12.37 -0.74
C GLU A 218 -7.33 -12.20 0.69
N LYS A 219 -8.48 -11.53 0.88
CA LYS A 219 -9.16 -11.46 2.19
C LYS A 219 -9.35 -12.84 2.85
N ARG A 220 -9.57 -13.91 2.08
CA ARG A 220 -9.76 -15.28 2.61
C ARG A 220 -8.46 -15.95 3.04
N LYS A 221 -7.32 -15.55 2.47
CA LYS A 221 -6.00 -16.19 2.68
C LYS A 221 -5.13 -15.48 3.73
N HIS A 222 -5.45 -14.25 4.11
CA HIS A 222 -4.50 -13.33 4.78
C HIS A 222 -4.63 -13.26 6.30
N TYR A 223 -5.17 -14.30 6.93
CA TYR A 223 -5.31 -14.31 8.37
C TYR A 223 -4.06 -14.89 9.05
N LYS A 224 -3.06 -14.05 9.32
CA LYS A 224 -1.93 -14.37 10.23
C LYS A 224 -2.42 -14.57 11.68
N GLU A 225 -1.52 -15.04 12.54
CA GLU A 225 -1.70 -14.90 13.98
C GLU A 225 -1.57 -13.42 14.36
N ILE A 226 -2.58 -12.89 15.07
CA ILE A 226 -2.58 -11.50 15.53
C ILE A 226 -1.52 -11.33 16.61
N ASN A 227 -0.56 -10.42 16.38
CA ASN A 227 0.41 -10.06 17.41
C ASN A 227 -0.28 -9.29 18.55
N CYS A 228 -0.51 -9.97 19.67
CA CYS A 228 -1.12 -9.37 20.86
C CYS A 228 -0.13 -8.53 21.70
N GLY A 229 1.16 -8.58 21.37
CA GLY A 229 2.23 -7.90 22.10
C GLY A 229 2.45 -6.45 21.68
N LYS A 230 1.81 -5.99 20.59
CA LYS A 230 1.90 -4.62 20.07
C LYS A 230 0.54 -4.03 19.76
N LEU A 231 0.32 -2.77 20.13
CA LEU A 231 -0.92 -2.04 19.88
C LEU A 231 -0.65 -0.58 19.48
N LEU A 232 -1.39 -0.06 18.52
CA LEU A 232 -1.34 1.35 18.13
C LEU A 232 -2.62 2.07 18.55
N ILE A 233 -2.48 3.20 19.25
CA ILE A 233 -3.57 4.11 19.58
C ILE A 233 -3.55 5.29 18.61
N ILE A 234 -4.61 5.44 17.82
CA ILE A 234 -4.86 6.62 17.01
C ILE A 234 -5.83 7.49 17.80
N ALA A 235 -5.34 8.64 18.27
CA ALA A 235 -6.07 9.47 19.23
C ALA A 235 -6.60 10.76 18.59
N GLY A 236 -7.90 11.01 18.79
CA GLY A 236 -8.57 12.29 18.54
C GLY A 236 -8.75 13.11 19.82
N SER A 237 -9.29 14.32 19.65
CA SER A 237 -9.60 15.26 20.75
C SER A 237 -8.46 15.50 21.76
N LEU A 238 -7.22 15.61 21.26
CA LEU A 238 -6.03 15.87 22.07
C LEU A 238 -5.93 17.33 22.56
N ASP A 239 -6.82 18.20 22.09
CA ASP A 239 -7.02 19.57 22.56
C ASP A 239 -7.55 19.63 24.00
N LEU A 240 -8.14 18.53 24.51
CA LEU A 240 -8.58 18.38 25.89
C LEU A 240 -7.56 17.58 26.71
N PRO A 241 -6.79 18.19 27.63
CA PRO A 241 -5.74 17.52 28.39
C PRO A 241 -6.23 16.29 29.17
N GLN A 242 -7.45 16.35 29.69
CA GLN A 242 -8.08 15.26 30.44
C GLN A 242 -8.35 14.02 29.55
N CYS A 243 -8.79 14.21 28.31
CA CYS A 243 -9.03 13.11 27.37
C CYS A 243 -7.71 12.40 27.03
N LYS A 244 -6.66 13.19 26.77
CA LYS A 244 -5.31 12.67 26.54
C LYS A 244 -4.79 11.90 27.76
N ARG A 245 -4.90 12.45 28.97
CA ARG A 245 -4.41 11.80 30.19
C ARG A 245 -5.12 10.47 30.43
N TYR A 246 -6.44 10.48 30.56
CA TYR A 246 -7.20 9.31 31.02
C TYR A 246 -7.29 8.19 29.99
N ARG A 247 -7.40 8.51 28.69
CA ARG A 247 -7.66 7.51 27.66
C ARG A 247 -6.44 7.15 26.81
N VAL A 248 -5.39 7.97 26.84
CA VAL A 248 -4.15 7.71 26.09
C VAL A 248 -2.98 7.46 27.04
N GLU A 249 -2.50 8.46 27.79
CA GLU A 249 -1.27 8.37 28.59
C GLU A 249 -1.35 7.28 29.66
N GLN A 250 -2.44 7.26 30.42
CA GLN A 250 -2.72 6.26 31.43
C GLN A 250 -2.75 4.84 30.84
N LYS A 251 -3.34 4.68 29.65
CA LYS A 251 -3.44 3.38 28.98
C LYS A 251 -2.08 2.87 28.54
N LEU A 252 -1.21 3.76 28.06
CA LEU A 252 0.18 3.42 27.73
C LEU A 252 0.94 2.91 28.96
N GLU A 253 0.77 3.56 30.12
CA GLU A 253 1.37 3.08 31.38
C GLU A 253 0.83 1.70 31.78
N GLN A 254 -0.48 1.47 31.65
CA GLN A 254 -1.15 0.20 31.98
C GLN A 254 -0.68 -0.94 31.06
N LEU A 255 -0.61 -0.72 29.74
CA LEU A 255 -0.13 -1.70 28.78
C LEU A 255 1.34 -2.05 29.02
N LYS A 256 2.17 -1.03 29.29
CA LYS A 256 3.58 -1.23 29.65
C LYS A 256 3.73 -2.09 30.91
N LYS A 257 2.85 -1.94 31.90
CA LYS A 257 2.88 -2.72 33.15
C LYS A 257 2.66 -4.22 32.93
N VAL A 258 1.97 -4.60 31.85
CA VAL A 258 1.69 -5.99 31.47
C VAL A 258 2.48 -6.47 30.26
N ASN A 259 3.58 -5.77 29.92
CA ASN A 259 4.50 -6.08 28.83
C ASN A 259 3.85 -6.09 27.43
N ILE A 260 2.85 -5.25 27.20
CA ILE A 260 2.33 -4.95 25.86
C ILE A 260 2.94 -3.64 25.41
N GLU A 261 3.66 -3.65 24.29
CA GLU A 261 4.22 -2.46 23.69
C GLU A 261 3.10 -1.67 23.02
N ALA A 262 3.00 -0.39 23.35
CA ALA A 262 1.98 0.49 22.80
C ALA A 262 2.57 1.82 22.36
N GLU A 263 2.14 2.27 21.19
CA GLU A 263 2.49 3.57 20.61
C GLU A 263 1.19 4.36 20.42
N PHE A 264 1.27 5.70 20.46
CA PHE A 264 0.14 6.55 20.07
C PHE A 264 0.56 7.53 18.99
N ILE A 265 -0.37 7.83 18.08
CA ILE A 265 -0.24 8.91 17.10
C ILE A 265 -1.50 9.78 17.10
N PRO A 266 -1.37 11.11 16.92
CA PRO A 266 -2.51 11.98 16.64
C PRO A 266 -3.21 11.55 15.35
N PHE A 267 -4.55 11.55 15.33
CA PHE A 267 -5.30 11.21 14.10
C PHE A 267 -5.00 12.16 12.93
N SER A 268 -4.58 13.40 13.22
CA SER A 268 -4.17 14.40 12.23
C SER A 268 -2.88 14.05 11.49
N ASP A 269 -2.08 13.11 12.01
CA ASP A 269 -0.82 12.66 11.42
C ASP A 269 -0.90 11.24 10.82
N ILE A 270 -2.11 10.68 10.70
CA ILE A 270 -2.32 9.30 10.20
C ILE A 270 -1.79 9.09 8.77
N ASP A 271 -1.78 10.14 7.95
CA ASP A 271 -1.25 10.15 6.60
C ASP A 271 0.28 10.06 6.57
N LYS A 272 0.95 10.68 7.54
CA LYS A 272 2.43 10.65 7.69
C LYS A 272 2.94 9.33 8.26
N HIS A 273 2.06 8.57 8.91
CA HIS A 273 2.37 7.32 9.60
C HIS A 273 1.61 6.13 9.03
N PHE A 274 1.24 6.20 7.75
CA PHE A 274 0.44 5.16 7.11
C PHE A 274 1.14 3.78 7.12
N GLU A 275 2.48 3.75 7.13
CA GLU A 275 3.29 2.53 7.24
C GLU A 275 3.00 1.72 8.50
N LYS A 276 2.51 2.36 9.58
CA LYS A 276 2.15 1.71 10.83
C LYS A 276 1.07 0.64 10.66
N VAL A 277 0.25 0.75 9.61
CA VAL A 277 -0.76 -0.28 9.28
C VAL A 277 -0.12 -1.64 9.00
N TYR A 278 1.16 -1.69 8.60
CA TYR A 278 1.90 -2.94 8.35
C TYR A 278 2.63 -3.44 9.60
N GLU A 279 2.99 -2.55 10.53
CA GLU A 279 3.76 -2.87 11.75
C GLU A 279 2.91 -3.45 12.91
N TYR A 280 1.64 -3.01 13.01
CA TYR A 280 0.74 -3.35 14.11
C TYR A 280 -0.43 -4.20 13.64
N ASP A 281 -1.01 -5.04 14.50
CA ASP A 281 -2.21 -5.85 14.17
C ASP A 281 -3.45 -5.45 14.98
N LEU A 282 -3.28 -4.58 15.99
CA LEU A 282 -4.32 -4.08 16.89
C LEU A 282 -4.32 -2.55 16.87
N PHE A 283 -5.47 -1.96 16.56
CA PHE A 283 -5.64 -0.51 16.46
C PHE A 283 -6.79 -0.03 17.33
N ILE A 284 -6.51 0.91 18.24
CA ILE A 284 -7.53 1.63 19.00
C ILE A 284 -7.72 3.01 18.36
N PHE A 285 -8.95 3.32 17.95
CA PHE A 285 -9.37 4.63 17.46
C PHE A 285 -10.10 5.36 18.59
N TYR A 286 -9.36 6.10 19.41
CA TYR A 286 -9.92 6.83 20.55
C TYR A 286 -10.47 8.19 20.10
N ARG A 287 -11.80 8.36 20.17
CA ARG A 287 -12.51 9.61 19.86
C ARG A 287 -12.08 10.21 18.51
N VAL A 288 -11.91 9.35 17.51
CA VAL A 288 -11.42 9.73 16.17
C VAL A 288 -12.60 10.07 15.27
N PRO A 289 -12.67 11.30 14.72
CA PRO A 289 -13.69 11.63 13.72
C PRO A 289 -13.36 10.96 12.38
N ILE A 290 -14.39 10.62 11.60
CA ILE A 290 -14.15 10.03 10.28
C ILE A 290 -13.53 11.06 9.35
N THR A 291 -12.41 10.70 8.73
CA THR A 291 -11.77 11.41 7.62
C THR A 291 -11.46 10.41 6.52
N PHE A 292 -11.15 10.88 5.31
CA PHE A 292 -10.80 9.98 4.21
C PHE A 292 -9.64 9.05 4.58
N ASN A 293 -8.60 9.60 5.22
CA ASN A 293 -7.43 8.82 5.63
C ASN A 293 -7.73 7.85 6.78
N VAL A 294 -8.62 8.21 7.72
CA VAL A 294 -9.08 7.27 8.77
C VAL A 294 -9.87 6.12 8.14
N LEU A 295 -10.81 6.42 7.24
CA LEU A 295 -11.59 5.40 6.52
C LEU A 295 -10.68 4.47 5.71
N LYS A 296 -9.71 5.05 4.99
CA LYS A 296 -8.71 4.33 4.20
C LYS A 296 -7.85 3.42 5.08
N PHE A 297 -7.39 3.92 6.23
CA PHE A 297 -6.60 3.14 7.17
C PHE A 297 -7.37 1.94 7.71
N ILE A 298 -8.62 2.14 8.15
CA ILE A 298 -9.48 1.05 8.63
C ILE A 298 -9.74 0.03 7.51
N ALA A 299 -10.06 0.49 6.29
CA ALA A 299 -10.30 -0.36 5.13
C ALA A 299 -9.10 -1.28 4.82
N ILE A 300 -7.89 -0.73 4.87
CA ILE A 300 -6.65 -1.46 4.62
C ILE A 300 -6.31 -2.40 5.79
N ALA A 301 -6.45 -1.94 7.03
CA ALA A 301 -6.25 -2.78 8.22
C ALA A 301 -7.17 -4.02 8.19
N ASP A 302 -8.46 -3.81 7.90
CA ASP A 302 -9.42 -4.90 7.79
C ASP A 302 -9.10 -5.82 6.59
N GLY A 303 -8.64 -5.25 5.47
CA GLY A 303 -8.16 -6.01 4.29
C GLY A 303 -6.95 -6.90 4.58
N LEU A 304 -6.07 -6.46 5.48
CA LEU A 304 -4.91 -7.21 6.00
C LEU A 304 -5.29 -8.23 7.10
N GLY A 305 -6.57 -8.33 7.47
CA GLY A 305 -7.01 -9.22 8.54
C GLY A 305 -6.59 -8.74 9.94
N LYS A 306 -6.42 -7.43 10.13
CA LYS A 306 -6.07 -6.79 11.41
C LYS A 306 -7.34 -6.37 12.16
N ILE A 307 -7.18 -5.90 13.40
CA ILE A 307 -8.32 -5.62 14.29
C ILE A 307 -8.42 -4.12 14.59
N SER A 308 -9.59 -3.56 14.24
CA SER A 308 -10.00 -2.20 14.56
C SER A 308 -10.92 -2.16 15.79
N ILE A 309 -10.60 -1.30 16.76
CA ILE A 309 -11.36 -1.09 18.01
C ILE A 309 -11.70 0.40 18.09
N PHE A 310 -12.98 0.76 18.11
CA PHE A 310 -13.39 2.14 18.37
C PHE A 310 -13.52 2.37 19.88
N GLU A 311 -12.89 3.43 20.38
CA GLU A 311 -12.95 3.79 21.78
C GLU A 311 -13.52 5.19 21.97
N ILE A 312 -14.41 5.34 22.96
CA ILE A 312 -14.96 6.64 23.35
C ILE A 312 -15.35 6.64 24.83
N ASP A 313 -15.26 7.80 25.47
CA ASP A 313 -15.41 7.97 26.92
C ASP A 313 -16.68 8.74 27.34
N ASP A 314 -17.38 9.36 26.39
CA ASP A 314 -18.65 10.08 26.59
C ASP A 314 -19.66 9.70 25.48
N LEU A 315 -20.96 9.90 25.75
CA LEU A 315 -22.06 9.66 24.81
C LEU A 315 -22.17 10.77 23.74
N ILE A 316 -21.06 11.15 23.13
CA ILE A 316 -20.98 12.20 22.11
C ILE A 316 -21.13 11.67 20.68
N PHE A 317 -21.62 10.44 20.51
CA PHE A 317 -21.85 9.80 19.20
C PHE A 317 -23.33 9.43 19.00
N ASP A 318 -24.20 9.70 19.97
CA ASP A 318 -25.61 9.31 19.98
C ASP A 318 -26.48 10.52 19.61
N PRO A 319 -27.12 10.51 18.42
CA PRO A 319 -27.92 11.65 17.96
C PRO A 319 -29.24 11.84 18.72
N GLU A 320 -29.68 10.85 19.50
CA GLU A 320 -30.93 10.93 20.27
C GLU A 320 -30.70 11.74 21.56
N ASN A 321 -29.53 11.57 22.18
CA ASN A 321 -29.20 12.05 23.52
C ASN A 321 -28.07 13.12 23.53
N TYR A 322 -27.43 13.43 22.40
CA TYR A 322 -26.37 14.45 22.30
C TYR A 322 -26.44 15.28 21.01
N PRO A 323 -26.10 16.58 21.05
CA PRO A 323 -25.82 17.38 22.25
C PRO A 323 -27.07 17.63 23.12
N PRO A 324 -26.89 17.94 24.42
CA PRO A 324 -27.96 18.48 25.25
C PRO A 324 -28.56 19.75 24.63
N PRO A 325 -29.81 20.13 24.95
CA PRO A 325 -30.42 21.37 24.43
C PRO A 325 -29.52 22.58 24.67
N ILE A 326 -29.46 23.53 23.72
CA ILE A 326 -28.54 24.68 23.79
C ILE A 326 -28.76 25.53 25.05
N GLU A 327 -29.99 25.56 25.56
CA GLU A 327 -30.39 26.26 26.79
C GLU A 327 -29.67 25.70 28.03
N SER A 328 -29.37 24.40 28.05
CA SER A 328 -28.65 23.75 29.17
C SER A 328 -27.20 24.22 29.31
N PHE A 329 -26.66 24.86 28.27
CA PHE A 329 -25.34 25.48 28.32
C PHE A 329 -25.38 26.89 28.90
N GLY A 330 -26.52 27.40 29.41
CA GLY A 330 -26.60 28.63 30.19
C GLY A 330 -26.11 29.91 29.49
N GLY A 331 -26.12 29.94 28.15
CA GLY A 331 -25.63 31.06 27.34
C GLY A 331 -24.12 31.08 27.07
N TYR A 332 -23.37 30.03 27.42
CA TYR A 332 -21.91 29.97 27.27
C TYR A 332 -21.44 29.41 25.92
N VAL A 333 -22.34 28.84 25.13
CA VAL A 333 -22.04 28.19 23.85
C VAL A 333 -22.77 28.91 22.74
N GLU A 334 -22.02 29.51 21.81
CA GLU A 334 -22.56 30.13 20.60
C GLU A 334 -23.07 29.07 19.62
N SER A 335 -24.00 29.45 18.73
CA SER A 335 -24.61 28.54 17.74
C SER A 335 -23.58 27.82 16.87
N GLY A 336 -22.50 28.50 16.47
CA GLY A 336 -21.41 27.90 15.69
C GLY A 336 -20.66 26.79 16.43
N VAL A 337 -20.43 26.96 17.74
CA VAL A 337 -19.80 25.94 18.59
C VAL A 337 -20.74 24.75 18.77
N TYR A 338 -22.03 25.00 18.97
CA TYR A 338 -23.05 23.95 19.07
C TYR A 338 -23.17 23.12 17.77
N ASN A 339 -23.13 23.76 16.59
CA ASN A 339 -23.05 23.06 15.31
C ASN A 339 -21.81 22.18 15.21
N GLY A 340 -20.67 22.64 15.75
CA GLY A 340 -19.47 21.84 15.88
C GLY A 340 -19.66 20.57 16.71
N LEU A 341 -20.43 20.63 17.80
CA LEU A 341 -20.74 19.46 18.63
C LEU A 341 -21.59 18.43 17.88
N ILE A 342 -22.63 18.90 17.16
CA ILE A 342 -23.49 18.04 16.34
C ILE A 342 -22.65 17.38 15.24
N TYR A 343 -21.87 18.19 14.51
CA TYR A 343 -21.04 17.68 13.42
C TYR A 343 -20.03 16.66 13.93
N GLY A 344 -19.32 16.96 15.03
CA GLY A 344 -18.41 16.00 15.67
C GLY A 344 -19.10 14.69 16.05
N MET A 345 -20.32 14.76 16.59
CA MET A 345 -21.12 13.60 16.94
C MET A 345 -21.44 12.70 15.75
N LEU A 346 -21.83 13.29 14.62
CA LEU A 346 -22.06 12.55 13.38
C LEU A 346 -20.78 11.84 12.91
N LEU A 347 -19.63 12.52 12.98
CA LEU A 347 -18.34 11.95 12.56
C LEU A 347 -17.88 10.79 13.46
N PHE A 348 -18.02 10.90 14.78
CA PHE A 348 -17.67 9.83 15.71
C PHE A 348 -18.57 8.60 15.52
N ASN A 349 -19.87 8.82 15.28
CA ASN A 349 -20.81 7.75 14.99
C ASN A 349 -20.40 6.95 13.74
N LEU A 350 -20.03 7.66 12.67
CA LEU A 350 -19.60 7.02 11.42
C LEU A 350 -18.31 6.21 11.60
N THR A 351 -17.29 6.73 12.29
CA THR A 351 -16.06 5.96 12.58
C THR A 351 -16.37 4.67 13.33
N ALA A 352 -17.23 4.73 14.36
CA ALA A 352 -17.60 3.55 15.15
C ALA A 352 -18.17 2.42 14.29
N ARG A 353 -18.96 2.75 13.26
CA ARG A 353 -19.58 1.78 12.34
C ARG A 353 -18.60 1.08 11.39
N PHE A 354 -17.40 1.64 11.21
CA PHE A 354 -16.34 1.01 10.43
C PHE A 354 -15.39 0.16 11.29
N CYS A 355 -15.36 0.34 12.60
CA CYS A 355 -14.56 -0.49 13.50
C CYS A 355 -15.24 -1.81 13.84
N LYS A 356 -14.43 -2.85 14.02
CA LYS A 356 -14.94 -4.20 14.32
C LYS A 356 -15.46 -4.32 15.75
N TYR A 357 -14.69 -3.86 16.74
CA TYR A 357 -15.05 -3.94 18.16
C TYR A 357 -15.17 -2.54 18.79
N GLY A 358 -15.84 -2.45 19.94
CA GLY A 358 -15.88 -1.22 20.73
C GLY A 358 -15.18 -1.36 22.09
N LEU A 359 -14.76 -0.23 22.64
CA LEU A 359 -14.21 -0.09 23.98
C LEU A 359 -14.83 1.15 24.64
N ALA A 360 -15.44 0.99 25.81
CA ALA A 360 -16.13 2.07 26.51
C ALA A 360 -15.67 2.20 27.96
N SER A 361 -15.88 3.38 28.55
CA SER A 361 -15.54 3.69 29.95
C SER A 361 -16.56 3.17 30.96
N THR A 362 -17.83 2.99 30.56
CA THR A 362 -18.94 2.58 31.44
C THR A 362 -19.88 1.59 30.72
N ASN A 363 -20.62 0.78 31.48
CA ASN A 363 -21.61 -0.15 30.92
C ASN A 363 -22.71 0.55 30.08
N PRO A 364 -23.40 1.61 30.56
CA PRO A 364 -24.40 2.32 29.77
C PRO A 364 -23.85 2.86 28.44
N LEU A 365 -22.62 3.40 28.45
CA LEU A 365 -21.96 3.85 27.23
C LEU A 365 -21.66 2.67 26.27
N GLY A 366 -21.21 1.55 26.83
CA GLY A 366 -20.94 0.33 26.07
C GLY A 366 -22.19 -0.24 25.39
N ASN A 367 -23.33 -0.21 26.07
CA ASN A 367 -24.62 -0.64 25.50
C ASN A 367 -24.97 0.20 24.27
N LYS A 368 -24.80 1.53 24.34
CA LYS A 368 -25.02 2.43 23.20
C LYS A 368 -24.04 2.19 22.06
N LEU A 369 -22.75 2.02 22.37
CA LEU A 369 -21.71 1.78 21.37
C LEU A 369 -21.87 0.42 20.65
N SER A 370 -22.42 -0.58 21.33
CA SER A 370 -22.61 -1.93 20.78
C SER A 370 -23.54 -1.96 19.55
N ALA A 371 -24.45 -1.00 19.44
CA ALA A 371 -25.34 -0.88 18.29
C ALA A 371 -24.62 -0.42 17.01
N LEU A 372 -23.42 0.17 17.12
CA LEU A 372 -22.69 0.76 15.99
C LEU A 372 -21.58 -0.13 15.46
N VAL A 373 -20.76 -0.71 16.33
CA VAL A 373 -19.58 -1.50 15.92
C VAL A 373 -19.99 -2.81 15.24
N GLN A 374 -19.22 -3.27 14.26
CA GLN A 374 -19.63 -4.36 13.37
C GLN A 374 -19.92 -5.68 14.10
N SER A 375 -19.08 -6.04 15.09
CA SER A 375 -19.24 -7.28 15.88
C SER A 375 -20.37 -7.21 16.90
N ARG A 376 -20.92 -6.02 17.14
CA ARG A 376 -21.81 -5.69 18.26
C ARG A 376 -21.24 -5.99 19.66
N LYS A 377 -19.92 -6.20 19.75
CA LYS A 377 -19.22 -6.48 21.01
C LYS A 377 -18.45 -5.26 21.46
N VAL A 378 -18.73 -4.85 22.68
CA VAL A 378 -18.04 -3.77 23.37
C VAL A 378 -17.45 -4.29 24.66
N PHE A 379 -16.21 -3.90 24.93
CA PHE A 379 -15.52 -4.21 26.16
C PHE A 379 -15.49 -2.98 27.06
N ILE A 380 -15.51 -3.20 28.38
CA ILE A 380 -15.52 -2.11 29.36
C ILE A 380 -14.14 -1.98 29.96
N HIS A 381 -13.53 -0.81 29.75
CA HIS A 381 -12.27 -0.44 30.37
C HIS A 381 -12.43 0.93 31.00
N ARG A 382 -12.69 0.91 32.31
CA ARG A 382 -12.92 2.09 33.16
C ARG A 382 -11.66 2.97 33.23
N ASN A 383 -11.86 4.23 33.58
CA ASN A 383 -10.72 5.11 33.90
C ASN A 383 -10.02 4.56 35.15
N GLY A 384 -8.69 4.48 35.15
CA GLY A 384 -7.93 3.84 36.21
C GLY A 384 -7.14 4.83 37.06
N LEU A 385 -6.09 4.31 37.71
CA LEU A 385 -4.99 5.09 38.31
C LEU A 385 -3.77 5.16 37.38
N ASP A 386 -2.99 6.24 37.46
CA ASP A 386 -1.74 6.48 36.74
C ASP A 386 -0.63 6.97 37.69
N SER A 387 0.58 7.17 37.17
CA SER A 387 1.72 7.69 37.92
C SER A 387 1.53 9.11 38.49
N LYS A 388 0.51 9.85 38.06
CA LYS A 388 0.21 11.22 38.49
C LYS A 388 -0.78 11.27 39.65
N ASN A 389 -1.48 10.17 39.97
CA ASN A 389 -2.38 10.11 41.13
C ASN A 389 -1.59 10.16 42.46
N THR A 390 -2.04 11.02 43.39
CA THR A 390 -1.48 11.12 44.75
C THR A 390 -2.35 10.37 45.74
N PHE A 391 -1.74 9.69 46.71
CA PHE A 391 -2.45 8.95 47.76
C PHE A 391 -2.11 9.49 49.15
N ILE A 392 -3.14 9.62 49.98
CA ILE A 392 -2.99 9.90 51.41
C ILE A 392 -3.78 8.85 52.17
N SER A 393 -3.11 8.09 53.03
CA SER A 393 -3.77 7.06 53.83
C SER A 393 -4.88 7.66 54.69
N PRO A 394 -6.10 7.09 54.69
CA PRO A 394 -7.20 7.59 55.48
C PRO A 394 -6.84 7.58 56.97
N LYS A 395 -7.17 8.66 57.68
CA LYS A 395 -7.08 8.77 59.15
C LYS A 395 -8.35 9.41 59.67
N ILE A 396 -8.77 9.05 60.88
CA ILE A 396 -9.84 9.79 61.58
C ILE A 396 -9.29 11.19 61.86
N LYS A 397 -9.92 12.21 61.27
CA LYS A 397 -9.57 13.62 61.46
C LYS A 397 -10.69 14.28 62.28
N ASN A 398 -10.36 14.72 63.49
CA ASN A 398 -11.19 15.63 64.26
C ASN A 398 -10.75 17.05 63.92
N ARG A 399 -11.36 17.62 62.88
CA ARG A 399 -11.13 19.02 62.50
C ARG A 399 -12.17 19.92 63.16
N SER A 400 -11.74 21.10 63.58
CA SER A 400 -12.62 22.17 64.05
C SER A 400 -13.46 22.77 62.92
N GLU A 401 -13.09 22.53 61.66
CA GLU A 401 -13.76 23.02 60.46
C GLU A 401 -13.77 21.90 59.40
N LEU A 402 -14.89 21.74 58.68
CA LEU A 402 -15.07 20.71 57.66
C LEU A 402 -15.28 21.33 56.29
N THR A 403 -14.69 20.73 55.25
CA THR A 403 -14.83 21.24 53.87
C THR A 403 -15.57 20.26 52.97
N ILE A 404 -16.67 20.70 52.36
CA ILE A 404 -17.37 20.02 51.27
C ILE A 404 -16.79 20.49 49.94
N PHE A 405 -16.42 19.58 49.06
CA PHE A 405 -15.78 19.89 47.78
C PHE A 405 -16.63 19.54 46.57
N TYR A 406 -16.61 20.41 45.57
CA TYR A 406 -17.11 20.13 44.23
C TYR A 406 -16.14 20.61 43.14
N GLY A 407 -15.63 19.68 42.34
CA GLY A 407 -14.84 19.97 41.14
C GLY A 407 -15.73 20.05 39.89
N SER A 408 -15.93 21.26 39.37
CA SER A 408 -16.64 21.49 38.10
C SER A 408 -15.68 21.29 36.92
N GLY A 409 -15.70 20.08 36.34
CA GLY A 409 -14.75 19.63 35.32
C GLY A 409 -14.99 20.17 33.90
N THR A 410 -16.19 20.65 33.58
CA THR A 410 -16.57 21.22 32.27
C THR A 410 -17.50 22.42 32.46
N LEU A 411 -17.74 23.17 31.39
CA LEU A 411 -18.71 24.30 31.36
C LEU A 411 -20.18 23.83 31.44
N SER A 412 -20.44 22.54 31.20
CA SER A 412 -21.76 21.92 31.31
C SER A 412 -22.06 21.51 32.77
N HIS A 413 -23.35 21.33 33.10
CA HIS A 413 -23.85 20.86 34.42
C HIS A 413 -23.92 21.89 35.55
N ASN A 414 -23.93 23.20 35.25
CA ASN A 414 -24.25 24.20 36.26
C ASN A 414 -25.66 23.96 36.82
N GLN A 415 -26.64 23.75 35.94
CA GLN A 415 -28.03 23.56 36.34
C GLN A 415 -28.23 22.31 37.22
N ASP A 416 -27.59 21.19 36.88
CA ASP A 416 -27.60 19.96 37.69
C ASP A 416 -27.21 20.23 39.15
N PHE A 417 -26.15 21.03 39.37
CA PHE A 417 -25.69 21.37 40.72
C PHE A 417 -26.68 22.29 41.44
N ILE A 418 -27.19 23.31 40.75
CA ILE A 418 -28.16 24.27 41.28
C ILE A 418 -29.44 23.56 41.73
N ASP A 419 -29.93 22.60 40.95
CA ASP A 419 -31.21 21.97 41.24
C ASP A 419 -31.11 20.82 42.24
N LEU A 420 -30.01 20.05 42.20
CA LEU A 420 -29.90 18.82 43.00
C LEU A 420 -29.13 19.02 44.31
N ALA A 421 -28.07 19.84 44.32
CA ALA A 421 -27.18 19.94 45.48
C ALA A 421 -27.30 21.28 46.22
N LEU A 422 -27.51 22.39 45.52
CA LEU A 422 -27.58 23.72 46.14
C LEU A 422 -28.65 23.84 47.23
N PRO A 423 -29.89 23.31 47.10
CA PRO A 423 -30.90 23.42 48.14
C PRO A 423 -30.52 22.65 49.41
N ALA A 424 -29.78 21.55 49.28
CA ALA A 424 -29.23 20.81 50.41
C ALA A 424 -28.11 21.60 51.09
N LEU A 425 -27.20 22.16 50.28
CA LEU A 425 -26.05 22.94 50.78
C LEU A 425 -26.49 24.22 51.48
N ASP A 426 -27.52 24.90 51.01
CA ASP A 426 -28.08 26.08 51.67
C ASP A 426 -28.49 25.79 53.12
N LYS A 427 -29.20 24.67 53.33
CA LYS A 427 -29.59 24.19 54.67
C LYS A 427 -28.38 23.78 55.51
N ILE A 428 -27.43 23.04 54.93
CA ILE A 428 -26.23 22.57 55.65
C ILE A 428 -25.37 23.74 56.12
N LEU A 429 -25.13 24.73 55.27
CA LEU A 429 -24.29 25.87 55.64
C LEU A 429 -24.97 26.77 56.69
N GLU A 430 -26.30 26.84 56.69
CA GLU A 430 -27.09 27.52 57.72
C GLU A 430 -27.09 26.77 59.07
N GLU A 431 -27.16 25.44 59.06
CA GLU A 431 -27.15 24.62 60.29
C GLU A 431 -25.75 24.48 60.92
N TYR A 432 -24.67 24.52 60.12
CA TYR A 432 -23.32 24.21 60.58
C TYR A 432 -22.31 25.31 60.19
N GLU A 433 -22.13 26.32 61.06
CA GLU A 433 -21.20 27.44 60.85
C GLU A 433 -19.73 27.02 60.62
N HIS A 434 -19.34 25.83 61.11
CA HIS A 434 -17.99 25.27 60.96
C HIS A 434 -17.78 24.48 59.66
N VAL A 435 -18.77 24.46 58.76
CA VAL A 435 -18.69 23.79 57.46
C VAL A 435 -18.46 24.83 56.37
N LYS A 436 -17.54 24.53 55.45
CA LYS A 436 -17.23 25.33 54.26
C LYS A 436 -17.55 24.57 52.98
N LEU A 437 -17.96 25.29 51.95
CA LEU A 437 -18.14 24.78 50.60
C LEU A 437 -17.00 25.29 49.71
N LEU A 438 -16.17 24.37 49.20
CA LEU A 438 -15.10 24.67 48.25
C LEU A 438 -15.50 24.19 46.86
N ILE A 439 -15.58 25.13 45.92
CA ILE A 439 -15.84 24.85 44.52
C ILE A 439 -14.59 25.17 43.71
N ALA A 440 -14.14 24.22 42.90
CA ALA A 440 -13.05 24.43 41.95
C ALA A 440 -13.57 24.32 40.51
N GLY A 441 -13.30 25.32 39.67
CA GLY A 441 -13.60 25.31 38.23
C GLY A 441 -14.56 26.41 37.77
N TYR A 442 -15.48 26.05 36.87
CA TYR A 442 -16.35 26.96 36.13
C TYR A 442 -17.75 27.19 36.72
N LEU A 443 -18.12 26.49 37.81
CA LEU A 443 -19.44 26.60 38.41
C LEU A 443 -19.73 28.02 38.90
N ARG A 444 -20.86 28.59 38.47
CA ARG A 444 -21.38 29.87 38.98
C ARG A 444 -22.52 29.62 39.93
N LEU A 445 -22.44 30.21 41.11
CA LEU A 445 -23.50 30.18 42.11
C LEU A 445 -24.36 31.45 42.02
N PRO A 446 -25.65 31.39 42.38
CA PRO A 446 -26.52 32.57 42.43
C PRO A 446 -26.02 33.59 43.45
N ASP A 447 -26.17 34.88 43.15
CA ASP A 447 -25.69 35.97 44.02
C ASP A 447 -26.29 35.88 45.43
N TRP A 448 -27.59 35.55 45.55
CA TRP A 448 -28.26 35.38 46.84
C TRP A 448 -27.58 34.34 47.73
N PHE A 449 -27.04 33.26 47.15
CA PHE A 449 -26.39 32.20 47.90
C PHE A 449 -25.00 32.64 48.37
N LEU A 450 -24.27 33.37 47.51
CA LEU A 450 -22.97 33.95 47.84
C LEU A 450 -23.07 35.02 48.92
N GLU A 451 -24.10 35.87 48.85
CA GLU A 451 -24.36 36.89 49.87
C GLU A 451 -24.71 36.25 51.22
N LYS A 452 -25.60 35.25 51.23
CA LYS A 452 -26.03 34.54 52.44
C LYS A 452 -24.87 33.80 53.11
N HIS A 453 -24.03 33.10 52.33
CA HIS A 453 -22.98 32.19 52.85
C HIS A 453 -21.55 32.66 52.60
N SER A 454 -21.33 33.98 52.45
CA SER A 454 -20.05 34.59 52.05
C SER A 454 -18.83 34.17 52.90
N LYS A 455 -19.03 33.81 54.17
CA LYS A 455 -17.96 33.35 55.09
C LYS A 455 -17.61 31.87 54.93
N GLN A 456 -18.48 31.07 54.33
CA GLN A 456 -18.36 29.61 54.23
C GLN A 456 -18.07 29.14 52.80
N VAL A 457 -18.33 29.95 51.78
CA VAL A 457 -18.11 29.59 50.37
C VAL A 457 -16.72 30.03 49.89
N ILE A 458 -15.97 29.11 49.32
CA ILE A 458 -14.66 29.32 48.70
C ILE A 458 -14.75 28.93 47.22
N LEU A 459 -14.47 29.89 46.34
CA LEU A 459 -14.43 29.68 44.89
C LEU A 459 -12.98 29.71 44.41
N ILE A 460 -12.54 28.62 43.79
CA ILE A 460 -11.22 28.50 43.16
C ILE A 460 -11.40 28.42 41.65
N PRO A 461 -10.69 29.24 40.85
CA PRO A 461 -10.73 29.16 39.39
C PRO A 461 -10.29 27.80 38.86
N TYR A 462 -10.66 27.52 37.60
CA TYR A 462 -10.16 26.36 36.88
C TYR A 462 -8.62 26.34 36.83
N THR A 463 -8.03 25.16 37.01
CA THR A 463 -6.59 24.93 36.88
C THR A 463 -6.30 23.79 35.90
N THR A 464 -5.30 23.98 35.05
CA THR A 464 -4.75 22.93 34.18
C THR A 464 -3.66 22.11 34.87
N ASP A 465 -3.16 22.56 36.02
CA ASP A 465 -2.14 21.83 36.79
C ASP A 465 -2.79 20.79 37.71
N ILE A 466 -2.55 19.52 37.39
CA ILE A 466 -3.14 18.40 38.11
C ILE A 466 -2.66 18.31 39.56
N LYS A 467 -1.42 18.72 39.85
CA LYS A 467 -0.89 18.70 41.22
C LYS A 467 -1.61 19.71 42.09
N SER A 468 -1.84 20.92 41.57
CA SER A 468 -2.65 21.93 42.24
C SER A 468 -4.08 21.43 42.47
N TYR A 469 -4.70 20.79 41.47
CA TYR A 469 -6.03 20.19 41.63
C TYR A 469 -6.06 19.16 42.76
N TYR A 470 -5.10 18.23 42.80
CA TYR A 470 -5.03 17.22 43.86
C TYR A 470 -4.72 17.81 45.23
N ASN A 471 -3.91 18.87 45.33
CA ASN A 471 -3.69 19.57 46.59
C ASN A 471 -4.99 20.21 47.10
N ILE A 472 -5.76 20.86 46.22
CA ILE A 472 -7.07 21.42 46.55
C ILE A 472 -8.02 20.30 47.01
N LEU A 473 -8.18 19.24 46.23
CA LEU A 473 -9.06 18.12 46.56
C LEU A 473 -8.66 17.45 47.88
N SER A 474 -7.36 17.27 48.15
CA SER A 474 -6.87 16.64 49.39
C SER A 474 -7.18 17.42 50.67
N SER A 475 -7.54 18.70 50.54
CA SER A 475 -7.92 19.55 51.67
C SER A 475 -9.35 19.28 52.16
N ALA A 476 -10.18 18.65 51.33
CA ALA A 476 -11.59 18.42 51.59
C ALA A 476 -11.85 17.25 52.57
N ASP A 477 -13.05 17.23 53.11
CA ASP A 477 -13.55 16.21 54.05
C ASP A 477 -14.73 15.43 53.47
N ILE A 478 -15.50 16.03 52.55
CA ILE A 478 -16.61 15.39 51.81
C ILE A 478 -16.51 15.83 50.35
N ASN A 479 -16.68 14.91 49.41
CA ASN A 479 -16.70 15.19 47.97
C ASN A 479 -18.12 15.04 47.39
N LEU A 480 -18.46 15.88 46.40
CA LEU A 480 -19.73 15.79 45.68
C LEU A 480 -19.52 15.45 44.20
N ALA A 481 -20.37 14.58 43.66
CA ALA A 481 -20.46 14.33 42.23
C ALA A 481 -21.91 14.41 41.75
N VAL A 482 -22.28 15.59 41.26
CA VAL A 482 -23.67 15.94 40.95
C VAL A 482 -23.90 15.93 39.45
N LEU A 483 -24.91 15.17 39.02
CA LEU A 483 -25.40 15.03 37.65
C LEU A 483 -26.90 14.72 37.67
N TYR A 484 -27.64 15.14 36.63
CA TYR A 484 -29.01 14.66 36.43
C TYR A 484 -29.08 13.15 36.16
N ASN A 485 -30.21 12.51 36.48
CA ASN A 485 -30.45 11.11 36.13
C ASN A 485 -30.98 10.99 34.69
N GLY A 486 -30.14 11.32 33.72
CA GLY A 486 -30.40 11.21 32.29
C GLY A 486 -29.54 10.13 31.60
N VAL A 487 -29.82 9.85 30.32
CA VAL A 487 -29.08 8.85 29.53
C VAL A 487 -27.63 9.29 29.29
N PHE A 488 -27.42 10.57 28.95
CA PHE A 488 -26.09 11.13 28.72
C PHE A 488 -25.26 11.14 30.01
N GLU A 489 -25.84 11.61 31.11
CA GLU A 489 -25.22 11.63 32.44
C GLU A 489 -24.97 10.22 32.99
N GLY A 490 -25.88 9.29 32.72
CA GLY A 490 -25.73 7.86 33.05
C GLY A 490 -24.48 7.24 32.43
N CYS A 491 -24.05 7.72 31.27
CA CYS A 491 -22.83 7.26 30.61
C CYS A 491 -21.54 7.85 31.19
N LYS A 492 -21.61 8.90 32.03
CA LYS A 492 -20.44 9.58 32.59
C LYS A 492 -19.69 8.67 33.57
N SER A 493 -18.37 8.72 33.49
CA SER A 493 -17.48 7.93 34.35
C SER A 493 -17.37 8.47 35.78
N GLU A 494 -16.94 7.59 36.68
CA GLU A 494 -16.84 7.78 38.13
C GLU A 494 -15.57 8.51 38.60
N VAL A 495 -14.92 9.29 37.72
CA VAL A 495 -13.59 9.90 37.99
C VAL A 495 -13.59 10.72 39.29
N LYS A 496 -14.64 11.50 39.55
CA LYS A 496 -14.75 12.32 40.78
C LYS A 496 -14.74 11.46 42.06
N TRP A 497 -15.33 10.26 42.01
CA TRP A 497 -15.33 9.32 43.13
C TRP A 497 -13.94 8.67 43.29
N ILE A 498 -13.31 8.26 42.18
CA ILE A 498 -11.95 7.69 42.18
C ILE A 498 -10.95 8.69 42.77
N GLU A 499 -10.96 9.94 42.29
CA GLU A 499 -9.99 10.95 42.70
C GLU A 499 -10.13 11.33 44.18
N ALA A 500 -11.36 11.52 44.67
CA ALA A 500 -11.60 11.79 46.09
C ALA A 500 -11.22 10.59 46.98
N GLY A 501 -11.54 9.38 46.53
CA GLY A 501 -11.21 8.17 47.24
C GLY A 501 -9.70 7.92 47.38
N CYS A 502 -8.85 8.43 46.47
CA CYS A 502 -7.39 8.39 46.62
C CYS A 502 -6.88 9.09 47.90
N PHE A 503 -7.68 10.02 48.46
CA PHE A 503 -7.38 10.74 49.70
C PHE A 503 -8.18 10.24 50.91
N GLY A 504 -8.96 9.16 50.74
CA GLY A 504 -9.88 8.67 51.76
C GLY A 504 -11.05 9.61 52.04
N ILE A 505 -11.47 10.39 51.04
CA ILE A 505 -12.58 11.34 51.16
C ILE A 505 -13.87 10.66 50.67
N PRO A 506 -14.92 10.53 51.52
CA PRO A 506 -16.18 9.95 51.10
C PRO A 506 -16.91 10.88 50.12
N SER A 507 -17.66 10.27 49.20
CA SER A 507 -18.42 11.03 48.20
C SER A 507 -19.93 10.83 48.35
N VAL A 508 -20.69 11.92 48.16
CA VAL A 508 -22.13 11.88 47.89
C VAL A 508 -22.33 12.15 46.40
N VAL A 509 -22.91 11.20 45.69
CA VAL A 509 -23.05 11.23 44.23
C VAL A 509 -24.52 11.19 43.82
N SER A 510 -24.83 11.69 42.63
CA SER A 510 -26.17 11.54 42.05
C SER A 510 -26.52 10.08 41.72
N ASN A 511 -27.81 9.76 41.69
CA ASN A 511 -28.34 8.47 41.26
C ASN A 511 -28.32 8.29 39.73
N THR A 512 -27.14 8.37 39.10
CA THR A 512 -26.96 8.03 37.68
C THR A 512 -26.72 6.53 37.49
N GLU A 513 -26.93 6.01 36.28
CA GLU A 513 -26.77 4.58 35.98
C GLU A 513 -25.37 4.05 36.30
N ASN A 514 -24.30 4.69 35.81
CA ASN A 514 -22.94 4.24 36.12
C ASN A 514 -22.61 4.30 37.62
N TYR A 515 -23.14 5.27 38.39
CA TYR A 515 -22.93 5.28 39.84
C TYR A 515 -23.63 4.12 40.56
N ARG A 516 -24.82 3.70 40.11
CA ARG A 516 -25.49 2.49 40.64
C ARG A 516 -24.71 1.21 40.35
N ASP A 517 -24.04 1.16 39.19
CA ASP A 517 -23.23 -0.01 38.81
C ASP A 517 -22.00 -0.19 39.70
N ILE A 518 -21.43 0.92 40.20
CA ILE A 518 -20.11 0.89 40.83
C ILE A 518 -20.10 1.23 42.31
N ILE A 519 -20.91 2.18 42.79
CA ILE A 519 -20.91 2.61 44.19
C ILE A 519 -21.87 1.74 44.99
N LYS A 520 -21.39 1.22 46.12
CA LYS A 520 -22.20 0.54 47.11
C LYS A 520 -22.69 1.58 48.11
N HIS A 521 -23.96 1.93 47.96
CA HIS A 521 -24.63 2.91 48.80
C HIS A 521 -24.42 2.62 50.30
N GLY A 522 -23.88 3.59 51.04
CA GLY A 522 -23.63 3.49 52.48
C GLY A 522 -22.40 2.64 52.86
N GLU A 523 -21.63 2.13 51.89
CA GLU A 523 -20.39 1.39 52.12
C GLU A 523 -19.16 2.17 51.64
N ASP A 524 -19.12 2.55 50.37
CA ASP A 524 -17.99 3.26 49.74
C ASP A 524 -18.40 4.56 49.02
N GLY A 525 -19.65 4.97 49.19
CA GLY A 525 -20.20 6.26 48.82
C GLY A 525 -21.70 6.32 49.15
N PHE A 526 -22.29 7.50 49.06
CA PHE A 526 -23.74 7.67 49.14
C PHE A 526 -24.30 8.06 47.78
N ILE A 527 -25.44 7.47 47.41
CA ILE A 527 -26.16 7.75 46.18
C ILE A 527 -27.41 8.53 46.53
N ALA A 528 -27.56 9.75 46.00
CA ALA A 528 -28.65 10.66 46.26
C ALA A 528 -29.60 10.77 45.06
N ASN A 529 -30.91 10.66 45.31
CA ASN A 529 -31.95 10.80 44.28
C ASN A 529 -32.36 12.26 44.02
N GLY A 530 -32.04 13.16 44.93
CA GLY A 530 -32.43 14.57 44.86
C GLY A 530 -31.95 15.35 46.08
N PRO A 531 -32.42 16.60 46.25
CA PRO A 531 -31.92 17.50 47.30
C PRO A 531 -32.04 16.96 48.72
N ASP A 532 -33.14 16.30 49.07
CA ASP A 532 -33.34 15.78 50.43
C ASP A 532 -32.35 14.67 50.79
N ASP A 533 -32.03 13.79 49.84
CA ASP A 533 -31.00 12.76 50.00
C ASP A 533 -29.60 13.38 50.12
N PHE A 534 -29.29 14.38 49.29
CA PHE A 534 -28.02 15.11 49.41
C PHE A 534 -27.88 15.73 50.80
N TYR A 535 -28.93 16.38 51.31
CA TYR A 535 -28.95 16.93 52.66
C TYR A 535 -28.72 15.85 53.72
N LEU A 536 -29.48 14.75 53.65
CA LEU A 536 -29.41 13.64 54.60
C LEU A 536 -28.00 13.04 54.68
N TYR A 537 -27.40 12.72 53.54
CA TYR A 537 -26.10 12.03 53.51
C TYR A 537 -24.94 12.97 53.81
N ILE A 538 -25.00 14.24 53.37
CA ILE A 538 -24.01 15.26 53.76
C ILE A 538 -24.06 15.47 55.28
N LYS A 539 -25.26 15.61 55.86
CA LYS A 539 -25.46 15.75 57.31
C LYS A 539 -24.89 14.57 58.09
N ALA A 540 -25.20 13.34 57.68
CA ALA A 540 -24.67 12.14 58.34
C ALA A 540 -23.12 12.10 58.34
N LEU A 541 -22.50 12.54 57.24
CA LEU A 541 -21.04 12.61 57.12
C LEU A 541 -20.42 13.78 57.92
N ILE A 542 -21.16 14.87 58.16
CA ILE A 542 -20.73 15.97 59.02
C ILE A 542 -20.75 15.52 60.49
N GLU A 543 -21.87 14.92 60.92
CA GLU A 543 -22.15 14.57 62.31
C GLU A 543 -21.33 13.37 62.83
N SER A 544 -20.89 12.46 61.95
CA SER A 544 -20.10 11.28 62.35
C SER A 544 -18.73 11.22 61.65
N PRO A 545 -17.64 11.61 62.37
CA PRO A 545 -16.27 11.41 61.90
C PRO A 545 -15.93 9.94 61.61
N GLU A 546 -16.51 9.00 62.36
CA GLU A 546 -16.32 7.56 62.19
C GLU A 546 -16.96 7.07 60.89
N LEU A 547 -18.18 7.51 60.59
CA LEU A 547 -18.85 7.19 59.33
C LEU A 547 -18.07 7.79 58.16
N ARG A 548 -17.68 9.06 58.25
CA ARG A 548 -16.87 9.74 57.23
C ARG A 548 -15.57 9.00 56.95
N TYR A 549 -14.85 8.59 57.99
CA TYR A 549 -13.66 7.77 57.88
C TYR A 549 -13.96 6.40 57.25
N LYS A 550 -15.00 5.70 57.72
CA LYS A 550 -15.36 4.36 57.24
C LYS A 550 -15.65 4.35 55.75
N ILE A 551 -16.52 5.25 55.28
CA ILE A 551 -16.90 5.35 53.87
C ILE A 551 -15.68 5.73 53.02
N GLY A 552 -14.92 6.75 53.44
CA GLY A 552 -13.72 7.20 52.73
C GLY A 552 -12.63 6.11 52.66
N LYS A 553 -12.44 5.36 53.75
CA LYS A 553 -11.50 4.23 53.79
C LYS A 553 -11.94 3.08 52.90
N ASN A 554 -13.22 2.72 52.89
CA ASN A 554 -13.73 1.67 52.02
C ASN A 554 -13.54 2.04 50.54
N ALA A 555 -13.83 3.29 50.17
CA ALA A 555 -13.55 3.80 48.81
C ALA A 555 -12.05 3.71 48.48
N TYR A 556 -11.18 4.21 49.36
CA TYR A 556 -9.72 4.15 49.21
C TYR A 556 -9.21 2.73 48.97
N ASP A 557 -9.58 1.79 49.86
CA ASP A 557 -9.14 0.39 49.79
C ASP A 557 -9.64 -0.29 48.49
N ARG A 558 -10.87 0.04 48.06
CA ARG A 558 -11.43 -0.50 46.82
C ARG A 558 -10.76 0.06 45.57
N ILE A 559 -10.51 1.38 45.53
CA ILE A 559 -9.83 2.04 44.40
C ILE A 559 -8.42 1.48 44.22
N LEU A 560 -7.66 1.29 45.31
CA LEU A 560 -6.34 0.65 45.24
C LEU A 560 -6.40 -0.80 44.75
N ARG A 561 -7.45 -1.55 45.11
CA ARG A 561 -7.60 -2.94 44.67
C ARG A 561 -8.02 -3.05 43.21
N GLU A 562 -9.02 -2.28 42.81
CA GLU A 562 -9.73 -2.46 41.54
C GLU A 562 -9.21 -1.55 40.43
N TYR A 563 -8.78 -0.33 40.75
CA TYR A 563 -8.41 0.70 39.76
C TYR A 563 -6.90 0.91 39.60
N SER A 564 -6.06 0.15 40.32
CA SER A 564 -4.61 0.28 40.23
C SER A 564 -4.09 0.07 38.81
N LEU A 565 -2.90 0.62 38.53
CA LEU A 565 -2.21 0.45 37.25
C LEU A 565 -2.05 -1.04 36.87
N ALA A 566 -1.77 -1.90 37.84
CA ALA A 566 -1.62 -3.33 37.61
C ALA A 566 -2.96 -4.01 37.29
N THR A 567 -4.01 -3.72 38.07
CA THR A 567 -5.34 -4.32 37.87
C THR A 567 -5.94 -3.88 36.53
N MET A 568 -5.86 -2.60 36.20
CA MET A 568 -6.36 -2.07 34.93
C MET A 568 -5.53 -2.54 33.73
N GLY A 569 -4.21 -2.68 33.89
CA GLY A 569 -3.35 -3.30 32.88
C GLY A 569 -3.75 -4.74 32.58
N GLU A 570 -3.98 -5.57 33.61
CA GLU A 570 -4.40 -6.96 33.41
C GLU A 570 -5.81 -7.04 32.80
N ASN A 571 -6.73 -6.15 33.19
CA ASN A 571 -8.04 -6.05 32.55
C ASN A 571 -7.89 -5.77 31.04
N LEU A 572 -7.07 -4.79 30.66
CA LEU A 572 -6.89 -4.44 29.25
C LEU A 572 -6.22 -5.56 28.44
N LYS A 573 -5.23 -6.25 29.02
CA LYS A 573 -4.64 -7.46 28.43
C LYS A 573 -5.69 -8.56 28.22
N ASN A 574 -6.55 -8.81 29.21
CA ASN A 574 -7.63 -9.80 29.08
C ASN A 574 -8.66 -9.41 28.01
N ILE A 575 -8.97 -8.12 27.88
CA ILE A 575 -9.81 -7.59 26.79
C ILE A 575 -9.16 -7.87 25.43
N ILE A 576 -7.87 -7.55 25.26
CA ILE A 576 -7.13 -7.80 24.01
C ILE A 576 -7.14 -9.29 23.67
N LEU A 577 -6.84 -10.17 24.63
CA LEU A 577 -6.86 -11.62 24.44
C LEU A 577 -8.27 -12.13 24.09
N SER A 578 -9.32 -11.55 24.68
CA SER A 578 -10.71 -11.90 24.39
C SER A 578 -11.11 -11.48 22.98
N ILE A 579 -10.74 -10.27 22.56
CA ILE A 579 -10.92 -9.77 21.19
C ILE A 579 -10.25 -10.70 20.18
N VAL A 580 -8.98 -11.06 20.42
CA VAL A 580 -8.23 -11.94 19.51
C VAL A 580 -8.81 -13.35 19.48
N SER A 581 -9.21 -13.89 20.64
CA SER A 581 -9.87 -15.20 20.73
C SER A 581 -11.21 -15.21 19.98
N ASP A 582 -12.00 -14.16 20.14
CA ASP A 582 -13.29 -13.99 19.43
C ASP A 582 -13.09 -13.89 17.92
N TYR A 583 -12.14 -13.06 17.49
CA TYR A 583 -11.74 -12.93 16.10
C TYR A 583 -11.26 -14.27 15.53
N LYS A 584 -10.48 -15.05 16.31
CA LYS A 584 -10.05 -16.41 15.96
C LYS A 584 -11.22 -17.40 15.87
N LYS A 585 -12.25 -17.33 16.73
CA LYS A 585 -13.42 -18.22 16.69
C LYS A 585 -14.31 -17.98 15.47
N GLU A 586 -14.60 -16.71 15.19
CA GLU A 586 -15.29 -16.32 13.96
C GLU A 586 -14.52 -16.81 12.72
N LYS A 587 -13.19 -16.72 12.77
CA LYS A 587 -12.26 -17.25 11.76
C LYS A 587 -12.28 -18.78 11.67
N ILE A 588 -12.30 -19.53 12.77
CA ILE A 588 -12.34 -21.00 12.73
C ILE A 588 -13.66 -21.47 12.11
N ASN A 589 -14.79 -20.82 12.40
CA ASN A 589 -16.06 -21.14 11.75
C ASN A 589 -16.04 -20.81 10.24
N TYR A 590 -15.35 -19.73 9.84
CA TYR A 590 -15.15 -19.37 8.43
C TYR A 590 -14.17 -20.31 7.70
N LEU A 591 -13.06 -20.68 8.34
CA LEU A 591 -12.03 -21.56 7.80
C LEU A 591 -12.41 -23.04 7.89
N ASN A 592 -13.27 -23.48 8.80
CA ASN A 592 -13.80 -24.85 8.79
C ASN A 592 -14.72 -25.11 7.60
N ALA A 593 -15.22 -24.06 6.93
CA ALA A 593 -15.84 -24.15 5.61
C ALA A 593 -14.80 -24.30 4.46
N VAL A 594 -13.50 -24.17 4.75
CA VAL A 594 -12.38 -24.21 3.78
C VAL A 594 -11.22 -25.07 4.32
N LYS A 595 -11.14 -26.35 3.88
CA LYS A 595 -10.09 -27.32 4.28
C LYS A 595 -8.68 -26.69 4.38
N ILE A 596 -8.15 -26.51 5.59
CA ILE A 596 -6.74 -26.16 5.81
C ILE A 596 -5.91 -27.44 5.66
N ASN A 597 -5.07 -27.47 4.62
CA ASN A 597 -4.09 -28.54 4.39
C ASN A 597 -2.77 -28.20 5.13
N ASN A 598 -2.11 -29.25 5.61
CA ASN A 598 -0.79 -29.23 6.27
C ASN A 598 0.35 -29.02 5.24
N ARG A 599 0.36 -27.87 4.55
CA ARG A 599 1.24 -27.58 3.40
C ARG A 599 2.65 -27.20 3.85
N ARG A 600 3.66 -27.57 3.05
CA ARG A 600 5.08 -27.24 3.29
C ARG A 600 5.38 -25.85 2.75
N LYS A 601 5.96 -24.97 3.56
CA LYS A 601 6.23 -23.59 3.14
C LYS A 601 7.57 -23.48 2.39
N VAL A 602 7.55 -22.87 1.21
CA VAL A 602 8.71 -22.57 0.35
C VAL A 602 8.81 -21.06 0.17
N ALA A 603 9.98 -20.50 0.44
CA ALA A 603 10.28 -19.10 0.15
C ALA A 603 10.96 -18.95 -1.20
N ILE A 604 10.39 -18.16 -2.11
CA ILE A 604 11.03 -17.77 -3.37
C ILE A 604 11.65 -16.39 -3.20
N VAL A 605 12.90 -16.23 -3.60
CA VAL A 605 13.63 -14.97 -3.43
C VAL A 605 14.17 -14.51 -4.77
N ASN A 606 13.85 -13.29 -5.18
CA ASN A 606 14.34 -12.68 -6.42
C ASN A 606 14.52 -11.18 -6.26
N CYS A 607 15.46 -10.54 -6.98
CA CYS A 607 15.62 -9.08 -6.92
C CYS A 607 14.31 -8.33 -7.15
N PHE A 608 13.52 -8.77 -8.13
CA PHE A 608 12.24 -8.14 -8.46
C PHE A 608 11.10 -9.16 -8.44
N PHE A 609 9.91 -8.68 -8.15
CA PHE A 609 8.70 -9.48 -8.23
C PHE A 609 7.54 -8.55 -8.60
N PRO A 610 6.46 -9.04 -9.23
CA PRO A 610 5.31 -8.22 -9.56
C PRO A 610 4.89 -7.28 -8.43
N PRO A 611 4.60 -6.00 -8.74
CA PRO A 611 4.33 -5.49 -10.09
C PRO A 611 5.60 -5.17 -10.91
N GLN A 612 6.80 -5.42 -10.39
CA GLN A 612 8.08 -5.16 -11.04
C GLN A 612 8.58 -6.43 -11.75
N LEU A 613 8.30 -6.56 -13.05
CA LEU A 613 8.77 -7.68 -13.89
C LEU A 613 9.90 -7.25 -14.84
N ILE A 614 11.11 -7.10 -14.29
CA ILE A 614 12.28 -6.62 -15.03
C ILE A 614 13.27 -7.76 -15.25
N GLY A 615 13.55 -8.06 -16.53
CA GLY A 615 14.53 -9.08 -16.95
C GLY A 615 13.97 -10.52 -17.00
N GLY A 616 14.61 -11.37 -17.81
CA GLY A 616 14.17 -12.75 -18.06
C GLY A 616 14.18 -13.64 -16.82
N GLY A 617 15.20 -13.52 -15.96
CA GLY A 617 15.30 -14.29 -14.71
C GLY A 617 14.12 -14.01 -13.76
N THR A 618 13.70 -12.75 -13.67
CA THR A 618 12.50 -12.35 -12.91
C THR A 618 11.22 -12.93 -13.47
N VAL A 619 11.07 -12.93 -14.81
CA VAL A 619 9.89 -13.52 -15.47
C VAL A 619 9.79 -15.01 -15.14
N ILE A 620 10.91 -15.74 -15.22
CA ILE A 620 10.94 -17.17 -14.89
C ILE A 620 10.67 -17.41 -13.40
N ALA A 621 11.29 -16.65 -12.49
CA ALA A 621 11.04 -16.80 -11.06
C ALA A 621 9.56 -16.58 -10.71
N TYR A 622 8.93 -15.58 -11.31
CA TYR A 622 7.51 -15.31 -11.17
C TYR A 622 6.63 -16.43 -11.76
N GLU A 623 6.88 -16.84 -13.01
CA GLU A 623 6.09 -17.89 -13.65
C GLU A 623 6.23 -19.24 -12.92
N ASN A 624 7.43 -19.59 -12.44
CA ASN A 624 7.64 -20.77 -11.60
C ASN A 624 6.80 -20.70 -10.32
N THR A 625 6.81 -19.55 -9.65
CA THR A 625 6.02 -19.29 -8.44
C THR A 625 4.52 -19.41 -8.72
N ARG A 626 4.05 -18.90 -9.87
CA ARG A 626 2.67 -19.01 -10.31
C ARG A 626 2.21 -20.45 -10.51
N ILE A 627 3.02 -21.26 -11.22
CA ILE A 627 2.69 -22.67 -11.48
C ILE A 627 2.75 -23.50 -10.20
N LEU A 628 3.72 -23.25 -9.31
CA LEU A 628 3.78 -23.90 -7.99
C LEU A 628 2.47 -23.71 -7.23
N LYS A 629 1.89 -22.51 -7.28
CA LYS A 629 0.59 -22.24 -6.66
C LYS A 629 -0.58 -22.87 -7.41
N GLU A 630 -0.67 -22.73 -8.72
CA GLU A 630 -1.81 -23.22 -9.48
C GLU A 630 -1.91 -24.76 -9.47
N LYS A 631 -0.75 -25.45 -9.53
CA LYS A 631 -0.71 -26.91 -9.71
C LYS A 631 -0.26 -27.71 -8.49
N PHE A 632 0.46 -27.08 -7.55
CA PHE A 632 1.05 -27.77 -6.39
C PHE A 632 0.65 -27.13 -5.06
N SER A 633 -0.45 -26.36 -5.04
CA SER A 633 -0.93 -25.73 -3.80
C SER A 633 -1.41 -26.72 -2.75
N ASP A 634 -1.72 -27.97 -3.10
CA ASP A 634 -2.02 -29.03 -2.13
C ASP A 634 -0.79 -29.43 -1.31
N LYS A 635 0.41 -29.28 -1.88
CA LYS A 635 1.70 -29.62 -1.27
C LYS A 635 2.43 -28.42 -0.68
N TYR A 636 2.48 -27.31 -1.41
CA TYR A 636 3.32 -26.16 -1.08
C TYR A 636 2.50 -24.91 -0.74
N GLU A 637 2.97 -24.19 0.27
CA GLU A 637 2.63 -22.80 0.53
C GLU A 637 3.79 -21.93 0.08
N VAL A 638 3.57 -20.95 -0.79
CA VAL A 638 4.65 -20.12 -1.34
C VAL A 638 4.59 -18.71 -0.76
N VAL A 639 5.73 -18.24 -0.27
CA VAL A 639 5.96 -16.86 0.16
C VAL A 639 7.15 -16.28 -0.62
N VAL A 640 7.17 -14.96 -0.81
CA VAL A 640 8.18 -14.30 -1.64
C VAL A 640 8.94 -13.23 -0.85
N PHE A 641 10.25 -13.14 -1.08
CA PHE A 641 11.08 -12.03 -0.62
C PHE A 641 11.74 -11.34 -1.83
N THR A 642 11.65 -10.01 -1.91
CA THR A 642 12.09 -9.23 -3.08
C THR A 642 12.69 -7.88 -2.68
N SER A 643 13.29 -7.17 -3.64
CA SER A 643 13.72 -5.77 -3.47
C SER A 643 12.82 -4.78 -4.21
N GLU A 644 12.87 -3.51 -3.80
CA GLU A 644 12.34 -2.37 -4.56
C GLU A 644 13.21 -2.11 -5.80
N ALA A 645 12.59 -1.96 -6.98
CA ALA A 645 13.32 -1.74 -8.23
C ALA A 645 13.93 -0.33 -8.38
N PHE A 646 13.30 0.69 -7.82
CA PHE A 646 13.65 2.08 -8.08
C PHE A 646 13.93 2.87 -6.80
N TYR A 647 14.97 3.70 -6.85
CA TYR A 647 15.28 4.61 -5.75
C TYR A 647 14.18 5.67 -5.56
N ASN A 648 13.81 5.91 -4.30
CA ASN A 648 12.93 7.00 -3.92
C ASN A 648 13.57 7.75 -2.75
N PRO A 649 13.92 9.05 -2.91
CA PRO A 649 14.61 9.82 -1.87
C PRO A 649 13.79 10.00 -0.58
N ASN A 650 12.47 9.82 -0.63
CA ASN A 650 11.60 9.92 0.55
C ASN A 650 11.51 8.63 1.35
N LYS A 651 12.06 7.51 0.85
CA LYS A 651 12.05 6.22 1.55
C LYS A 651 13.42 5.95 2.16
N LYS A 652 13.44 5.57 3.45
CA LYS A 652 14.68 5.11 4.10
C LYS A 652 15.03 3.69 3.63
N PRO A 653 16.32 3.35 3.43
CA PRO A 653 16.74 1.99 3.14
C PRO A 653 16.48 1.09 4.36
N TYR A 654 16.50 -0.22 4.13
CA TYR A 654 16.33 -1.25 5.14
C TYR A 654 14.95 -1.26 5.84
N ILE A 655 13.93 -0.79 5.13
CA ILE A 655 12.53 -0.99 5.54
C ILE A 655 12.00 -2.23 4.82
N LEU A 656 11.30 -3.08 5.57
CA LEU A 656 10.56 -4.23 5.03
C LEU A 656 9.09 -3.84 4.86
N LYS A 657 8.56 -3.99 3.65
CA LYS A 657 7.15 -3.79 3.34
C LYS A 657 6.51 -5.12 3.01
N GLU A 658 5.28 -5.31 3.47
CA GLU A 658 4.46 -6.45 3.08
C GLU A 658 3.40 -5.98 2.08
N TYR A 659 3.30 -6.69 0.96
CA TYR A 659 2.17 -6.56 0.04
C TYR A 659 1.79 -7.93 -0.50
N TYR A 660 0.65 -7.99 -1.17
CA TYR A 660 0.17 -9.20 -1.78
C TYR A 660 -0.09 -8.98 -3.26
N PHE A 661 0.16 -10.02 -4.04
CA PHE A 661 -0.02 -9.98 -5.48
C PHE A 661 -0.45 -11.34 -5.99
N GLU A 662 -1.55 -11.40 -6.75
CA GLU A 662 -2.18 -12.65 -7.18
C GLU A 662 -2.29 -13.67 -6.04
N GLY A 663 -2.52 -13.24 -4.79
CA GLY A 663 -2.53 -14.07 -3.58
C GLY A 663 -1.20 -14.74 -3.21
N PHE A 664 -0.07 -14.21 -3.65
CA PHE A 664 1.25 -14.43 -3.05
C PHE A 664 1.50 -13.39 -1.98
N LYS A 665 2.07 -13.83 -0.86
CA LYS A 665 2.58 -12.92 0.16
C LYS A 665 3.98 -12.51 -0.19
N ILE A 666 4.23 -11.20 -0.27
CA ILE A 666 5.48 -10.66 -0.74
C ILE A 666 6.05 -9.69 0.30
N TYR A 667 7.29 -9.96 0.69
CA TYR A 667 8.09 -9.10 1.53
C TYR A 667 9.09 -8.34 0.66
N GLN A 668 8.95 -7.03 0.56
CA GLN A 668 9.82 -6.17 -0.23
C GLN A 668 10.74 -5.35 0.67
N ALA A 669 12.03 -5.59 0.55
CA ALA A 669 13.06 -4.80 1.19
C ALA A 669 13.44 -3.59 0.31
N ILE A 670 13.80 -2.48 0.95
CA ILE A 670 14.36 -1.30 0.27
C ILE A 670 15.89 -1.35 0.35
N PRO A 671 16.61 -1.59 -0.76
CA PRO A 671 18.07 -1.56 -0.76
C PRO A 671 18.65 -0.17 -0.49
N LYS A 672 19.95 -0.13 -0.15
CA LYS A 672 20.71 1.12 -0.04
C LYS A 672 21.27 1.53 -1.40
N PHE A 673 20.53 2.37 -2.13
CA PHE A 673 20.91 2.86 -3.46
C PHE A 673 22.03 3.92 -3.46
N VAL A 674 22.19 4.64 -2.34
CA VAL A 674 23.09 5.81 -2.24
C VAL A 674 24.16 5.62 -1.16
N ASP A 675 25.30 6.27 -1.34
CA ASP A 675 26.35 6.38 -0.33
C ASP A 675 25.97 7.34 0.81
N GLU A 676 26.86 7.51 1.79
CA GLU A 676 26.63 8.41 2.95
C GLU A 676 26.54 9.89 2.56
N LYS A 677 26.99 10.24 1.35
CA LYS A 677 26.94 11.60 0.79
C LYS A 677 25.73 11.80 -0.14
N GLY A 678 24.87 10.79 -0.30
CA GLY A 678 23.68 10.84 -1.15
C GLY A 678 23.94 10.57 -2.64
N ASN A 679 25.14 10.16 -3.04
CA ASN A 679 25.44 9.82 -4.43
C ASN A 679 25.02 8.39 -4.75
N PHE A 680 24.51 8.15 -5.96
CA PHE A 680 24.24 6.81 -6.45
C PHE A 680 25.51 5.96 -6.48
N LYS A 681 25.45 4.79 -5.86
CA LYS A 681 26.56 3.84 -5.84
C LYS A 681 26.76 3.25 -7.25
N LYS A 682 27.88 3.58 -7.91
CA LYS A 682 28.26 2.97 -9.20
C LYS A 682 28.45 1.45 -9.10
N THR A 683 28.89 0.96 -7.93
CA THR A 683 29.13 -0.45 -7.63
C THR A 683 27.94 -1.15 -6.99
N PHE A 684 26.73 -0.56 -7.04
CA PHE A 684 25.56 -1.09 -6.33
C PHE A 684 25.26 -2.55 -6.65
N GLU A 685 25.34 -2.96 -7.91
CA GLU A 685 25.12 -4.36 -8.32
C GLU A 685 26.37 -5.23 -8.20
N TRP A 686 27.55 -4.64 -7.91
CA TRP A 686 28.78 -5.36 -7.61
C TRP A 686 28.84 -5.79 -6.13
N GLU A 687 28.23 -5.02 -5.23
CA GLU A 687 28.15 -5.35 -3.80
C GLU A 687 27.53 -6.73 -3.56
N TYR A 688 28.20 -7.52 -2.74
CA TYR A 688 27.87 -8.93 -2.51
C TYR A 688 27.53 -9.24 -1.05
N TYR A 689 27.74 -8.28 -0.15
CA TYR A 689 27.46 -8.41 1.28
C TYR A 689 26.83 -7.15 1.86
N ASP A 690 25.72 -7.31 2.59
CA ASP A 690 25.12 -6.26 3.42
C ASP A 690 24.56 -6.87 4.72
N GLU A 691 25.17 -6.52 5.86
CA GLU A 691 24.76 -6.99 7.20
C GLU A 691 23.31 -6.62 7.52
N ARG A 692 22.87 -5.40 7.16
CA ARG A 692 21.52 -4.96 7.48
C ARG A 692 20.48 -5.68 6.62
N MET A 693 20.83 -6.04 5.39
CA MET A 693 19.97 -6.87 4.54
C MET A 693 19.87 -8.30 5.08
N LYS A 694 20.98 -8.85 5.59
CA LYS A 694 21.01 -10.14 6.30
C LYS A 694 20.05 -10.13 7.49
N GLU A 695 20.13 -9.11 8.34
CA GLU A 695 19.24 -8.97 9.51
C GLU A 695 17.76 -8.79 9.15
N LEU A 696 17.45 -8.09 8.04
CA LEU A 696 16.08 -8.03 7.53
C LEU A 696 15.57 -9.38 7.05
N PHE A 697 16.42 -10.14 6.36
CA PHE A 697 16.06 -11.45 5.88
C PHE A 697 15.88 -12.46 7.04
N LYS A 698 16.71 -12.37 8.09
CA LYS A 698 16.50 -13.16 9.33
C LYS A 698 15.12 -12.94 9.94
N LYS A 699 14.68 -11.68 10.05
CA LYS A 699 13.30 -11.36 10.52
C LYS A 699 12.24 -12.03 9.64
N PHE A 700 12.45 -12.02 8.32
CA PHE A 700 11.57 -12.73 7.40
C PHE A 700 11.57 -14.25 7.64
N LEU A 701 12.73 -14.87 7.86
CA LEU A 701 12.85 -16.29 8.18
C LEU A 701 12.18 -16.64 9.52
N GLU A 702 12.30 -15.81 10.55
CA GLU A 702 11.63 -15.98 11.85
C GLU A 702 10.11 -15.91 11.72
N LEU A 703 9.61 -14.97 10.91
CA LEU A 703 8.18 -14.76 10.68
C LEU A 703 7.55 -15.89 9.87
N GLU A 704 8.21 -16.30 8.78
CA GLU A 704 7.62 -17.26 7.85
C GLU A 704 7.95 -18.70 8.16
N LYS A 705 9.14 -18.97 8.75
CA LYS A 705 9.68 -20.30 9.02
C LYS A 705 9.59 -21.22 7.79
N PRO A 706 10.14 -20.82 6.62
CA PRO A 706 10.09 -21.66 5.44
C PRO A 706 10.91 -22.95 5.65
N GLY A 707 10.43 -24.06 5.12
CA GLY A 707 11.17 -25.33 5.13
C GLY A 707 12.22 -25.41 4.03
N LEU A 708 12.19 -24.49 3.06
CA LEU A 708 13.12 -24.38 1.94
C LEU A 708 13.12 -22.95 1.41
N VAL A 709 14.30 -22.44 1.03
CA VAL A 709 14.45 -21.17 0.31
C VAL A 709 15.01 -21.42 -1.09
N HIS A 710 14.41 -20.83 -2.13
CA HIS A 710 14.92 -20.90 -3.50
C HIS A 710 15.27 -19.50 -3.99
N PHE A 711 16.57 -19.26 -4.20
CA PHE A 711 17.11 -18.00 -4.67
C PHE A 711 17.22 -17.96 -6.20
N HIS A 712 16.76 -16.85 -6.76
CA HIS A 712 16.90 -16.43 -8.16
C HIS A 712 17.49 -15.02 -8.17
N ALA A 713 18.45 -14.72 -9.06
CA ALA A 713 18.98 -13.38 -9.33
C ALA A 713 18.86 -12.38 -8.14
N ILE A 714 19.75 -12.52 -7.13
CA ILE A 714 19.65 -11.82 -5.83
C ILE A 714 20.64 -10.65 -5.66
N GLN A 715 21.22 -10.16 -6.75
CA GLN A 715 22.33 -9.20 -6.75
C GLN A 715 22.08 -7.97 -5.85
N ARG A 716 20.85 -7.43 -5.85
CA ARG A 716 20.45 -6.25 -5.06
C ARG A 716 20.13 -6.53 -3.61
N LEU A 717 19.85 -7.79 -3.29
CA LEU A 717 19.66 -8.26 -1.92
C LEU A 717 20.99 -8.75 -1.31
N THR A 718 22.04 -8.87 -2.14
CA THR A 718 23.36 -9.41 -1.81
C THR A 718 23.33 -10.88 -1.41
N ALA A 719 24.49 -11.54 -1.32
CA ALA A 719 24.57 -12.95 -0.92
C ALA A 719 24.51 -13.13 0.61
N SER A 720 24.50 -12.05 1.41
CA SER A 720 24.37 -12.12 2.87
C SER A 720 23.03 -12.74 3.32
N ILE A 721 21.98 -12.66 2.49
CA ILE A 721 20.70 -13.36 2.77
C ILE A 721 20.81 -14.89 2.62
N VAL A 722 21.76 -15.38 1.81
CA VAL A 722 22.06 -16.81 1.70
C VAL A 722 22.76 -17.27 2.98
N GLU A 723 23.68 -16.46 3.50
CA GLU A 723 24.33 -16.70 4.79
C GLU A 723 23.32 -16.76 5.95
N ALA A 724 22.27 -15.93 5.94
CA ALA A 724 21.20 -16.03 6.92
C ALA A 724 20.48 -17.40 6.91
N CYS A 725 20.30 -18.04 5.75
CA CYS A 725 19.75 -19.40 5.69
C CYS A 725 20.68 -20.42 6.37
N LEU A 726 22.00 -20.29 6.14
CA LEU A 726 23.01 -21.17 6.75
C LEU A 726 22.99 -21.04 8.28
N GLU A 727 22.94 -19.82 8.81
CA GLU A 727 22.88 -19.57 10.26
C GLU A 727 21.60 -20.13 10.90
N TYR A 728 20.48 -20.11 10.18
CA TYR A 728 19.20 -20.67 10.65
C TYR A 728 19.07 -22.18 10.41
N GLY A 729 20.02 -22.80 9.73
CA GLY A 729 19.93 -24.21 9.32
C GLY A 729 18.78 -24.49 8.35
N ILE A 730 18.36 -23.49 7.56
CA ILE A 730 17.29 -23.65 6.55
C ILE A 730 17.94 -24.07 5.23
N PRO A 731 17.51 -25.18 4.62
CA PRO A 731 18.08 -25.63 3.36
C PRO A 731 17.69 -24.67 2.22
N TYR A 732 18.56 -24.55 1.22
CA TYR A 732 18.33 -23.66 0.09
C TYR A 732 18.85 -24.17 -1.24
N VAL A 733 18.20 -23.70 -2.30
CA VAL A 733 18.56 -23.91 -3.71
C VAL A 733 18.90 -22.57 -4.34
N ILE A 734 19.87 -22.55 -5.26
CA ILE A 734 20.19 -21.36 -6.06
C ILE A 734 20.06 -21.72 -7.54
N THR A 735 19.19 -21.01 -8.27
CA THR A 735 19.21 -21.01 -9.74
C THR A 735 19.97 -19.78 -10.24
N VAL A 736 21.11 -19.99 -10.89
CA VAL A 736 21.94 -18.91 -11.44
C VAL A 736 21.52 -18.59 -12.89
N HIS A 737 21.20 -17.31 -13.14
CA HIS A 737 20.65 -16.81 -14.41
C HIS A 737 21.65 -15.98 -15.24
N ASP A 738 22.75 -15.56 -14.62
CA ASP A 738 23.74 -14.61 -15.12
C ASP A 738 25.13 -14.95 -14.52
N ALA A 739 26.17 -14.18 -14.84
CA ALA A 739 27.55 -14.46 -14.41
C ALA A 739 27.95 -13.75 -13.11
N TRP A 740 27.02 -13.10 -12.39
CA TRP A 740 27.33 -12.31 -11.18
C TRP A 740 28.07 -13.11 -10.09
N TRP A 741 27.77 -14.41 -9.98
CA TRP A 741 28.41 -15.32 -9.02
C TRP A 741 29.88 -15.64 -9.37
N ILE A 742 30.22 -15.62 -10.65
CA ILE A 742 31.50 -16.09 -11.18
C ILE A 742 32.29 -14.97 -11.88
N SER A 743 31.90 -13.71 -11.71
CA SER A 743 32.52 -12.57 -12.38
C SER A 743 32.30 -11.29 -11.60
N ASP A 744 33.20 -10.32 -11.78
CA ASP A 744 32.99 -8.92 -11.37
C ASP A 744 32.00 -8.19 -12.30
N TRP A 745 31.72 -8.78 -13.47
CA TRP A 745 30.81 -8.26 -14.48
C TRP A 745 29.66 -9.25 -14.69
N MET A 746 28.43 -8.86 -14.32
CA MET A 746 27.23 -9.70 -14.38
C MET A 746 27.00 -10.35 -15.77
N PHE A 747 27.34 -9.65 -16.84
CA PHE A 747 27.22 -10.14 -18.23
C PHE A 747 28.57 -10.40 -18.90
N LEU A 748 29.63 -10.60 -18.12
CA LEU A 748 31.01 -10.80 -18.64
C LEU A 748 31.45 -9.70 -19.62
N THR A 749 30.91 -8.48 -19.44
CA THR A 749 31.17 -7.32 -20.28
C THR A 749 31.63 -6.18 -19.39
N ASP A 750 32.80 -5.62 -19.67
CA ASP A 750 33.33 -4.47 -18.92
C ASP A 750 32.66 -3.14 -19.33
N ASP A 751 32.97 -2.06 -18.60
CA ASP A 751 32.45 -0.71 -18.87
C ASP A 751 32.87 -0.16 -20.26
N LYS A 752 33.87 -0.76 -20.90
CA LYS A 752 34.35 -0.41 -22.25
C LYS A 752 33.64 -1.22 -23.35
N GLY A 753 32.78 -2.17 -22.98
CA GLY A 753 32.07 -3.05 -23.91
C GLY A 753 32.86 -4.27 -24.39
N ASN A 754 34.02 -4.55 -23.80
CA ASN A 754 34.79 -5.77 -24.07
C ASN A 754 34.12 -6.96 -23.40
N VAL A 755 34.06 -8.09 -24.11
CA VAL A 755 33.38 -9.30 -23.64
C VAL A 755 34.37 -10.43 -23.38
N TYR A 756 34.18 -11.12 -22.26
CA TYR A 756 35.05 -12.19 -21.76
C TYR A 756 34.29 -13.51 -21.69
N PRO A 757 34.08 -14.20 -22.83
CA PRO A 757 33.13 -15.30 -22.94
C PRO A 757 33.46 -16.54 -22.09
N GLU A 758 34.71 -16.68 -21.66
CA GLU A 758 35.17 -17.79 -20.82
C GLU A 758 35.23 -17.42 -19.32
N GLY A 759 34.98 -16.16 -18.97
CA GLY A 759 35.20 -15.64 -17.62
C GLY A 759 36.67 -15.39 -17.30
N PHE A 760 37.00 -15.44 -16.01
CA PHE A 760 38.34 -15.15 -15.50
C PHE A 760 38.70 -16.11 -14.37
N ASP A 761 39.97 -16.53 -14.36
CA ASP A 761 40.56 -17.13 -13.16
C ASP A 761 40.53 -16.12 -12.01
N ILE A 762 40.07 -16.55 -10.84
CA ILE A 762 39.99 -15.74 -9.63
C ILE A 762 41.36 -15.22 -9.18
N TYR A 763 42.46 -15.88 -9.55
CA TYR A 763 43.83 -15.48 -9.21
C TYR A 763 44.56 -14.74 -10.33
N ASP A 764 43.92 -14.49 -11.47
CA ASP A 764 44.51 -13.66 -12.52
C ASP A 764 44.56 -12.20 -12.06
N ALA A 765 45.75 -11.73 -11.69
CA ALA A 765 46.01 -10.37 -11.21
C ALA A 765 45.91 -9.31 -12.32
N ASN A 766 45.92 -9.71 -13.60
CA ASN A 766 45.86 -8.79 -14.74
C ASN A 766 44.45 -8.64 -15.32
N ARG A 767 43.44 -9.30 -14.73
CA ARG A 767 42.06 -9.21 -15.21
C ARG A 767 41.50 -7.78 -15.05
N PRO A 768 40.62 -7.33 -15.95
CA PRO A 768 39.94 -6.04 -15.83
C PRO A 768 38.96 -6.05 -14.65
N LEU A 769 38.97 -4.96 -13.88
CA LEU A 769 38.12 -4.77 -12.71
C LEU A 769 37.26 -3.51 -12.88
N PRO A 770 36.10 -3.44 -12.20
CA PRO A 770 35.29 -2.22 -12.17
C PRO A 770 36.06 -1.03 -11.57
N ASP A 771 35.70 0.18 -12.00
CA ASP A 771 36.30 1.41 -11.50
C ASP A 771 36.21 1.49 -9.96
N GLY A 772 37.36 1.60 -9.30
CA GLY A 772 37.46 1.71 -7.85
C GLY A 772 37.47 0.39 -7.07
N VAL A 773 37.45 -0.77 -7.75
CA VAL A 773 37.57 -2.10 -7.13
C VAL A 773 39.03 -2.57 -7.14
N SER A 774 39.56 -2.97 -5.98
CA SER A 774 40.89 -3.59 -5.90
C SER A 774 40.84 -5.09 -6.22
N ILE A 775 41.99 -5.66 -6.61
CA ILE A 775 42.12 -7.12 -6.82
C ILE A 775 41.78 -7.91 -5.55
N HIS A 776 42.13 -7.39 -4.38
CA HIS A 776 41.81 -8.01 -3.10
C HIS A 776 40.30 -8.04 -2.85
N ASP A 777 39.60 -6.94 -3.12
CA ASP A 777 38.14 -6.86 -2.96
C ASP A 777 37.42 -7.82 -3.91
N SER A 778 37.89 -7.92 -5.16
CA SER A 778 37.38 -8.87 -6.15
C SER A 778 37.61 -10.33 -5.74
N ILE A 779 38.81 -10.67 -5.25
CA ILE A 779 39.09 -12.03 -4.73
C ILE A 779 38.19 -12.35 -3.55
N ALA A 780 38.08 -11.44 -2.57
CA ALA A 780 37.23 -11.64 -1.39
C ALA A 780 35.77 -11.87 -1.80
N ARG A 781 35.24 -11.04 -2.71
CA ARG A 781 33.91 -11.18 -3.29
C ARG A 781 33.72 -12.56 -3.93
N ARG A 782 34.63 -12.95 -4.83
CA ARG A 782 34.53 -14.19 -5.61
C ARG A 782 34.63 -15.43 -4.72
N ILE A 783 35.47 -15.41 -3.67
CA ILE A 783 35.55 -16.50 -2.68
C ILE A 783 34.23 -16.60 -1.91
N TYR A 784 33.74 -15.47 -1.38
CA TYR A 784 32.49 -15.46 -0.59
C TYR A 784 31.29 -16.00 -1.39
N LEU A 785 31.13 -15.54 -2.64
CA LEU A 785 30.06 -16.01 -3.52
C LEU A 785 30.21 -17.49 -3.88
N LYS A 786 31.44 -17.96 -4.11
CA LYS A 786 31.72 -19.37 -4.35
C LYS A 786 31.32 -20.22 -3.15
N GLU A 787 31.66 -19.82 -1.92
CA GLU A 787 31.27 -20.55 -0.72
C GLU A 787 29.74 -20.66 -0.57
N CYS A 788 29.00 -19.59 -0.88
CA CYS A 788 27.53 -19.62 -0.85
C CYS A 788 26.94 -20.65 -1.82
N LEU A 789 27.55 -20.81 -3.00
CA LEU A 789 27.15 -21.82 -3.99
C LEU A 789 27.56 -23.25 -3.56
N GLU A 790 28.77 -23.42 -3.00
CA GLU A 790 29.26 -24.73 -2.56
C GLU A 790 28.44 -25.29 -1.38
N LYS A 791 27.93 -24.42 -0.51
CA LYS A 791 27.09 -24.79 0.64
C LYS A 791 25.60 -24.98 0.29
N ALA A 792 25.17 -24.65 -0.93
CA ALA A 792 23.79 -24.85 -1.37
C ALA A 792 23.44 -26.35 -1.45
N ASN A 793 22.18 -26.72 -1.17
CA ASN A 793 21.73 -28.10 -1.37
C ASN A 793 21.81 -28.49 -2.85
N PHE A 794 21.43 -27.56 -3.73
CA PHE A 794 21.60 -27.68 -5.18
C PHE A 794 21.88 -26.31 -5.79
N VAL A 795 22.77 -26.30 -6.78
CA VAL A 795 23.00 -25.16 -7.68
C VAL A 795 22.53 -25.56 -9.06
N TYR A 796 21.55 -24.83 -9.59
CA TYR A 796 21.05 -25.02 -10.95
C TYR A 796 21.43 -23.86 -11.84
N THR A 797 21.55 -24.15 -13.12
CA THR A 797 21.42 -23.15 -14.18
C THR A 797 20.50 -23.65 -15.29
N VAL A 798 20.32 -22.84 -16.31
CA VAL A 798 19.23 -22.95 -17.29
C VAL A 798 19.68 -23.55 -18.62
N SER A 799 20.97 -23.85 -18.80
CA SER A 799 21.50 -24.60 -19.94
C SER A 799 22.83 -25.29 -19.64
N GLU A 800 23.14 -26.32 -20.42
CA GLU A 800 24.41 -27.05 -20.30
C GLU A 800 25.61 -26.19 -20.72
N GLU A 801 25.46 -25.33 -21.72
CA GLU A 801 26.51 -24.39 -22.15
C GLU A 801 26.88 -23.43 -21.01
N PHE A 802 25.89 -22.90 -20.30
CA PHE A 802 26.13 -22.00 -19.16
C PHE A 802 26.62 -22.76 -17.93
N ALA A 803 26.20 -24.01 -17.72
CA ALA A 803 26.76 -24.87 -16.69
C ALA A 803 28.27 -25.11 -16.92
N ASN A 804 28.67 -25.34 -18.17
CA ASN A 804 30.09 -25.51 -18.52
C ASN A 804 30.91 -24.24 -18.27
N LEU A 805 30.35 -23.05 -18.52
CA LEU A 805 30.98 -21.78 -18.16
C LEU A 805 31.20 -21.68 -16.64
N TYR A 806 30.21 -22.03 -15.83
CA TYR A 806 30.33 -22.08 -14.36
C TYR A 806 31.38 -23.09 -13.89
N ARG A 807 31.42 -24.29 -14.48
CA ARG A 807 32.41 -25.32 -14.16
C ARG A 807 33.84 -24.87 -14.49
N LYS A 808 34.04 -24.20 -15.62
CA LYS A 808 35.33 -23.58 -15.97
C LYS A 808 35.77 -22.51 -14.97
N ASN A 809 34.82 -21.82 -14.34
CA ASN A 809 35.07 -20.80 -13.32
C ASN A 809 35.01 -21.35 -11.88
N GLY A 810 35.18 -22.68 -11.71
CA GLY A 810 35.41 -23.31 -10.42
C GLY A 810 34.16 -23.72 -9.63
N ILE A 811 32.98 -23.70 -10.24
CA ILE A 811 31.71 -24.17 -9.63
C ILE A 811 31.33 -25.53 -10.25
N HIS A 812 31.77 -26.62 -9.61
CA HIS A 812 31.59 -27.97 -10.15
C HIS A 812 30.28 -28.64 -9.75
N ASN A 813 29.66 -28.22 -8.64
CA ASN A 813 28.40 -28.74 -8.11
C ASN A 813 27.15 -28.16 -8.80
N ILE A 814 27.24 -27.82 -10.08
CA ILE A 814 26.17 -27.20 -10.86
C ILE A 814 25.47 -28.19 -11.79
N GLN A 815 24.13 -28.16 -11.75
CA GLN A 815 23.23 -28.97 -12.55
C GLN A 815 22.36 -28.09 -13.47
N VAL A 816 21.61 -28.71 -14.38
CA VAL A 816 20.78 -27.99 -15.36
C VAL A 816 19.31 -28.31 -15.16
N ILE A 817 18.50 -27.28 -15.02
CA ILE A 817 17.04 -27.32 -15.19
C ILE A 817 16.71 -26.24 -16.22
N GLU A 818 16.42 -26.67 -17.45
CA GLU A 818 16.20 -25.75 -18.56
C GLU A 818 14.94 -24.91 -18.34
N ASN A 819 15.02 -23.65 -18.77
CA ASN A 819 13.86 -22.77 -18.76
C ASN A 819 12.79 -23.25 -19.76
N GLY A 820 11.54 -22.89 -19.49
CA GLY A 820 10.46 -23.09 -20.44
C GLY A 820 9.87 -21.78 -20.96
N ILE A 821 9.07 -21.88 -22.03
CA ILE A 821 8.20 -20.79 -22.48
C ILE A 821 6.90 -20.78 -21.66
N SER A 822 6.34 -19.58 -21.50
CA SER A 822 5.16 -19.36 -20.68
C SER A 822 3.95 -20.14 -21.21
N PRO A 823 3.29 -20.97 -20.36
CA PRO A 823 2.02 -21.60 -20.72
C PRO A 823 0.82 -20.63 -20.61
N PHE A 824 1.03 -19.45 -20.00
CA PHE A 824 0.00 -18.44 -19.79
C PHE A 824 -0.16 -17.49 -20.98
N ILE A 825 0.78 -17.53 -21.93
CA ILE A 825 0.77 -16.69 -23.11
C ILE A 825 0.29 -17.51 -24.31
N ASN A 826 -0.70 -16.97 -25.02
CA ASN A 826 -1.11 -17.52 -26.30
C ASN A 826 -0.14 -17.06 -27.39
N TRP A 827 0.89 -17.86 -27.66
CA TRP A 827 1.89 -17.61 -28.71
C TRP A 827 1.23 -17.75 -30.08
N GLN A 828 1.11 -16.62 -30.79
CA GLN A 828 0.40 -16.56 -32.08
C GLN A 828 1.38 -16.42 -33.25
N PRO A 829 1.07 -17.01 -34.41
CA PRO A 829 1.87 -16.87 -35.61
C PRO A 829 2.10 -15.41 -36.02
N LYS A 830 3.29 -15.15 -36.59
CA LYS A 830 3.64 -13.84 -37.16
C LYS A 830 2.68 -13.40 -38.25
N LYS A 831 2.49 -12.09 -38.38
CA LYS A 831 1.61 -11.46 -39.37
C LYS A 831 2.26 -10.21 -39.96
N THR A 832 3.11 -10.42 -40.95
CA THR A 832 3.95 -9.38 -41.58
C THR A 832 3.51 -9.03 -43.01
N ASP A 833 2.29 -9.43 -43.41
CA ASP A 833 1.74 -9.24 -44.78
C ASP A 833 1.51 -7.77 -45.16
N TYR A 834 1.61 -6.85 -44.19
CA TYR A 834 1.47 -5.41 -44.42
C TYR A 834 2.65 -4.81 -45.22
N THR A 835 3.74 -5.55 -45.38
CA THR A 835 4.90 -5.15 -46.20
C THR A 835 5.46 -6.36 -46.96
N LYS A 836 5.91 -6.11 -48.20
CA LYS A 836 6.64 -7.09 -49.02
C LYS A 836 8.08 -7.30 -48.54
N ASN A 837 8.60 -6.38 -47.72
CA ASN A 837 9.95 -6.47 -47.18
C ASN A 837 10.02 -7.47 -46.02
N VAL A 838 11.18 -8.08 -45.81
CA VAL A 838 11.45 -8.91 -44.63
C VAL A 838 11.69 -7.99 -43.44
N VAL A 839 10.98 -8.23 -42.34
CA VAL A 839 11.09 -7.39 -41.13
C VAL A 839 12.03 -8.04 -40.11
N LEU A 840 13.20 -7.44 -39.89
CA LEU A 840 14.17 -7.91 -38.90
C LEU A 840 13.91 -7.27 -37.53
N GLY A 841 13.70 -8.09 -36.51
CA GLY A 841 13.46 -7.65 -35.13
C GLY A 841 14.72 -7.67 -34.26
N PHE A 842 14.93 -6.66 -33.41
CA PHE A 842 16.04 -6.63 -32.44
C PHE A 842 15.59 -6.08 -31.08
N ALA A 843 15.90 -6.81 -30.00
CA ALA A 843 15.48 -6.46 -28.64
C ALA A 843 16.50 -7.00 -27.61
N PRO A 844 17.04 -6.18 -26.68
CA PRO A 844 16.92 -4.72 -26.54
C PRO A 844 17.76 -3.93 -27.54
N ALA A 845 17.19 -2.90 -28.16
CA ALA A 845 17.89 -1.92 -29.00
C ALA A 845 19.04 -1.25 -28.24
N PHE A 846 20.09 -0.87 -28.98
CA PHE A 846 21.27 -0.15 -28.46
C PHE A 846 22.14 -0.89 -27.44
N ALA A 847 21.77 -2.11 -27.02
CA ALA A 847 22.58 -2.92 -26.12
C ALA A 847 23.80 -3.52 -26.84
N LEU A 848 24.99 -2.96 -26.56
CA LEU A 848 26.25 -3.38 -27.18
C LEU A 848 26.61 -4.83 -26.87
N HIS A 849 26.39 -5.29 -25.63
CA HIS A 849 26.66 -6.68 -25.23
C HIS A 849 25.74 -7.70 -25.93
N LYS A 850 24.54 -7.25 -26.37
CA LYS A 850 23.61 -8.05 -27.19
C LYS A 850 23.92 -7.99 -28.69
N GLY A 851 24.97 -7.25 -29.09
CA GLY A 851 25.47 -7.18 -30.46
C GLY A 851 24.75 -6.18 -31.37
N TYR A 852 24.13 -5.13 -30.82
CA TYR A 852 23.44 -4.11 -31.62
C TYR A 852 24.40 -3.41 -32.61
N ASP A 853 25.63 -3.14 -32.21
CA ASP A 853 26.65 -2.51 -33.06
C ASP A 853 27.05 -3.39 -34.25
N ILE A 854 27.07 -4.72 -34.08
CA ILE A 854 27.32 -5.68 -35.16
C ILE A 854 26.18 -5.61 -36.18
N PHE A 855 24.94 -5.67 -35.68
CA PHE A 855 23.74 -5.61 -36.51
C PHE A 855 23.64 -4.28 -37.27
N HIS A 856 23.88 -3.15 -36.58
CA HIS A 856 23.85 -1.82 -37.17
C HIS A 856 24.86 -1.66 -38.31
N LYS A 857 26.14 -1.99 -38.05
CA LYS A 857 27.21 -1.88 -39.07
C LYS A 857 26.92 -2.77 -40.27
N ALA A 858 26.43 -3.99 -40.06
CA ALA A 858 26.09 -4.89 -41.15
C ALA A 858 24.95 -4.34 -42.04
N LEU A 859 23.94 -3.68 -41.45
CA LEU A 859 22.90 -3.00 -42.22
C LEU A 859 23.44 -1.83 -43.05
N GLU A 860 24.38 -1.04 -42.51
CA GLU A 860 25.02 0.06 -43.22
C GLU A 860 25.88 -0.43 -44.40
N GLU A 861 26.63 -1.51 -44.20
CA GLU A 861 27.50 -2.10 -45.23
C GLU A 861 26.72 -2.77 -46.35
N VAL A 862 25.66 -3.55 -46.02
CA VAL A 862 24.83 -4.21 -47.03
C VAL A 862 23.95 -3.21 -47.76
N ASN A 863 23.40 -2.24 -47.02
CA ASN A 863 22.41 -1.27 -47.50
C ASN A 863 21.25 -1.95 -48.28
N PRO A 864 20.52 -2.87 -47.62
CA PRO A 864 19.55 -3.76 -48.27
C PRO A 864 18.32 -3.01 -48.82
N LYS A 865 17.67 -3.60 -49.84
CA LYS A 865 16.52 -2.98 -50.54
C LYS A 865 15.16 -3.59 -50.20
N ASN A 866 15.16 -4.83 -49.72
CA ASN A 866 13.98 -5.64 -49.42
C ASN A 866 13.82 -5.91 -47.92
N ILE A 867 14.48 -5.11 -47.07
CA ILE A 867 14.49 -5.28 -45.61
C ILE A 867 13.94 -4.03 -44.92
N GLU A 868 13.21 -4.24 -43.84
CA GLU A 868 12.82 -3.24 -42.83
C GLU A 868 13.25 -3.73 -41.44
N VAL A 869 13.43 -2.82 -40.48
CA VAL A 869 13.88 -3.16 -39.13
C VAL A 869 12.84 -2.74 -38.09
N LEU A 870 12.66 -3.56 -37.06
CA LEU A 870 11.91 -3.25 -35.85
C LEU A 870 12.80 -3.41 -34.61
N LEU A 871 13.12 -2.30 -33.95
CA LEU A 871 13.90 -2.23 -32.73
C LEU A 871 13.01 -2.06 -31.50
N ILE A 872 13.32 -2.71 -30.38
CA ILE A 872 12.66 -2.48 -29.07
C ILE A 872 13.61 -1.74 -28.13
N ASP A 873 13.33 -0.47 -27.86
CA ASP A 873 14.06 0.35 -26.91
C ASP A 873 13.48 0.21 -25.50
N TYR A 874 14.11 -0.63 -24.67
CA TYR A 874 13.72 -0.82 -23.28
C TYR A 874 14.03 0.39 -22.38
N SER A 875 14.80 1.38 -22.86
CA SER A 875 14.99 2.63 -22.12
C SER A 875 13.78 3.56 -22.22
N ASN A 876 12.90 3.33 -23.20
CA ASN A 876 11.66 4.06 -23.37
C ASN A 876 10.50 3.35 -22.66
N PRO A 877 10.02 3.86 -21.52
CA PRO A 877 9.01 3.19 -20.71
C PRO A 877 7.59 3.31 -21.29
N ILE A 878 7.41 4.06 -22.38
CA ILE A 878 6.10 4.29 -22.99
C ILE A 878 5.77 3.11 -23.91
N GLU A 879 4.93 2.20 -23.42
CA GLU A 879 4.39 1.10 -24.21
C GLU A 879 3.63 1.66 -25.43
N ASN A 880 3.83 1.05 -26.60
CA ASN A 880 3.32 1.50 -27.91
C ASN A 880 3.90 2.80 -28.46
N SER A 881 4.93 3.40 -27.83
CA SER A 881 5.70 4.44 -28.52
C SER A 881 6.27 3.85 -29.81
N LEU A 882 6.25 4.64 -30.89
CA LEU A 882 6.78 4.23 -32.18
C LEU A 882 7.49 5.40 -32.86
N ASP A 883 8.78 5.26 -33.02
CA ASP A 883 9.62 6.12 -33.82
C ASP A 883 9.95 5.49 -35.16
N ILE A 884 10.17 6.32 -36.16
CA ILE A 884 10.73 5.92 -37.46
C ILE A 884 12.07 6.62 -37.60
N GLY A 885 13.09 5.83 -37.90
CA GLY A 885 14.41 6.26 -38.31
C GLY A 885 14.81 5.59 -39.62
N ILE A 886 16.05 5.85 -40.03
CA ILE A 886 16.68 5.20 -41.17
C ILE A 886 18.10 4.81 -40.74
N ILE A 887 18.47 3.54 -40.91
CA ILE A 887 19.86 3.06 -40.80
C ILE A 887 20.37 2.87 -42.22
N GLY A 888 21.31 3.70 -42.67
CA GLY A 888 21.70 3.76 -44.09
C GLY A 888 20.52 4.21 -44.98
N ASN A 889 19.92 3.27 -45.74
CA ASN A 889 18.65 3.46 -46.46
C ASN A 889 17.53 2.51 -45.99
N VAL A 890 17.75 1.77 -44.90
CA VAL A 890 16.80 0.81 -44.35
C VAL A 890 15.81 1.52 -43.45
N ILE A 891 14.51 1.30 -43.67
CA ILE A 891 13.45 1.85 -42.83
C ILE A 891 13.50 1.13 -41.48
N THR A 892 13.65 1.91 -40.40
CA THR A 892 13.75 1.38 -39.04
C THR A 892 12.61 1.92 -38.19
N ARG A 893 11.78 1.02 -37.67
CA ARG A 893 10.79 1.32 -36.63
C ARG A 893 11.40 1.04 -35.27
N ILE A 894 11.20 1.94 -34.31
CA ILE A 894 11.71 1.81 -32.94
C ILE A 894 10.52 1.89 -32.02
N HIS A 895 10.23 0.81 -31.31
CA HIS A 895 9.16 0.74 -30.33
C HIS A 895 9.71 0.84 -28.90
N GLY A 896 8.93 1.42 -27.99
CA GLY A 896 9.20 1.31 -26.55
C GLY A 896 8.99 -0.12 -26.03
N GLN A 897 9.18 -0.31 -24.73
CA GLN A 897 9.04 -1.63 -24.11
C GLN A 897 7.61 -2.19 -24.25
N PHE A 898 7.49 -3.48 -24.60
CA PHE A 898 6.24 -4.23 -24.50
C PHE A 898 6.11 -4.85 -23.11
N SER A 899 4.91 -4.76 -22.51
CA SER A 899 4.60 -5.52 -21.30
C SER A 899 4.61 -7.03 -21.59
N ARG A 900 4.78 -7.84 -20.54
CA ARG A 900 4.83 -9.31 -20.68
C ARG A 900 3.59 -9.87 -21.41
N ASN A 901 2.40 -9.33 -21.15
CA ASN A 901 1.16 -9.79 -21.78
C ASN A 901 1.06 -9.39 -23.26
N ASN A 902 1.76 -8.33 -23.67
CA ASN A 902 1.73 -7.79 -25.03
C ASN A 902 2.96 -8.17 -25.85
N ILE A 903 3.91 -8.95 -25.31
CA ILE A 903 5.15 -9.31 -26.01
C ILE A 903 4.90 -10.05 -27.33
N VAL A 904 3.80 -10.80 -27.44
CA VAL A 904 3.38 -11.46 -28.69
C VAL A 904 3.16 -10.44 -29.81
N ASN A 905 2.73 -9.22 -29.52
CA ASN A 905 2.54 -8.18 -30.54
C ASN A 905 3.87 -7.73 -31.16
N PHE A 906 4.99 -7.84 -30.45
CA PHE A 906 6.32 -7.62 -31.04
C PHE A 906 6.65 -8.73 -32.03
N TYR A 907 6.58 -9.99 -31.59
CA TYR A 907 6.91 -11.13 -32.45
C TYR A 907 6.00 -11.23 -33.68
N LYS A 908 4.73 -10.82 -33.55
CA LYS A 908 3.80 -10.78 -34.68
C LYS A 908 4.22 -9.84 -35.80
N GLN A 909 5.04 -8.84 -35.49
CA GLN A 909 5.46 -7.80 -36.42
C GLN A 909 6.82 -8.06 -37.07
N ILE A 910 7.48 -9.18 -36.78
CA ILE A 910 8.81 -9.49 -37.30
C ILE A 910 8.80 -10.81 -38.07
N ASP A 911 9.61 -10.87 -39.10
CA ASP A 911 9.85 -12.09 -39.87
C ASP A 911 10.98 -12.92 -39.27
N ILE A 912 12.04 -12.25 -38.81
CA ILE A 912 13.24 -12.85 -38.24
C ILE A 912 13.65 -12.07 -36.98
N LEU A 913 13.90 -12.77 -35.87
CA LEU A 913 14.55 -12.18 -34.69
C LEU A 913 16.07 -12.22 -34.85
N VAL A 914 16.73 -11.09 -34.60
CA VAL A 914 18.18 -10.93 -34.67
C VAL A 914 18.74 -10.85 -33.23
N HIS A 915 19.54 -11.85 -32.87
CA HIS A 915 20.09 -12.06 -31.53
C HIS A 915 21.61 -12.40 -31.55
N PRO A 916 22.48 -11.52 -32.08
CA PRO A 916 23.92 -11.75 -32.23
C PRO A 916 24.70 -11.44 -30.94
N SER A 917 24.23 -11.97 -29.81
CA SER A 917 24.82 -11.65 -28.50
C SER A 917 26.31 -11.96 -28.46
N LYS A 918 27.10 -10.98 -28.02
CA LYS A 918 28.55 -11.13 -27.85
C LYS A 918 28.88 -11.90 -26.58
N TRP A 919 28.08 -11.67 -25.53
CA TRP A 919 28.21 -12.36 -24.25
C TRP A 919 27.56 -13.75 -24.28
N PRO A 920 28.02 -14.70 -23.44
CA PRO A 920 27.43 -16.03 -23.33
C PRO A 920 26.05 -15.95 -22.66
N GLU A 921 24.98 -15.97 -23.46
CA GLU A 921 23.61 -15.95 -22.95
C GLU A 921 23.29 -17.23 -22.19
N SER A 922 22.67 -17.10 -21.01
CA SER A 922 22.36 -18.27 -20.18
C SER A 922 21.33 -19.22 -20.82
N TYR A 923 20.36 -18.69 -21.56
CA TYR A 923 19.38 -19.50 -22.29
C TYR A 923 18.89 -18.84 -23.58
N GLY A 924 18.43 -17.59 -23.54
CA GLY A 924 17.80 -16.94 -24.69
C GLY A 924 16.30 -17.26 -24.81
N LEU A 925 15.52 -16.77 -23.84
CA LEU A 925 14.05 -16.92 -23.82
C LEU A 925 13.39 -16.27 -25.06
N SER A 926 13.84 -15.06 -25.42
CA SER A 926 13.29 -14.30 -26.55
C SER A 926 13.37 -15.05 -27.88
N ILE A 927 14.38 -15.91 -28.05
CA ILE A 927 14.56 -16.75 -29.24
C ILE A 927 13.44 -17.80 -29.33
N ARG A 928 13.19 -18.51 -28.23
CA ARG A 928 12.15 -19.55 -28.18
C ARG A 928 10.74 -18.94 -28.29
N GLU A 929 10.54 -17.77 -27.69
CA GLU A 929 9.30 -17.00 -27.83
C GLU A 929 9.04 -16.55 -29.27
N ALA A 930 10.08 -16.10 -29.99
CA ALA A 930 9.98 -15.77 -31.41
C ALA A 930 9.73 -17.01 -32.27
N MET A 931 10.40 -18.12 -31.98
CA MET A 931 10.18 -19.39 -32.70
C MET A 931 8.77 -19.94 -32.45
N ALA A 932 8.21 -19.79 -31.25
CA ALA A 932 6.83 -20.15 -30.94
C ALA A 932 5.81 -19.30 -31.73
N CYS A 933 6.18 -18.08 -32.11
CA CYS A 933 5.41 -17.22 -33.03
C CYS A 933 5.72 -17.50 -34.51
N GLY A 934 6.58 -18.47 -34.83
CA GLY A 934 6.94 -18.86 -36.19
C GLY A 934 7.88 -17.90 -36.93
N CYS A 935 8.67 -17.11 -36.19
CA CYS A 935 9.73 -16.27 -36.74
C CYS A 935 10.97 -17.10 -37.10
N GLY A 936 11.73 -16.67 -38.12
CA GLY A 936 13.12 -17.13 -38.32
C GLY A 936 14.05 -16.50 -37.29
N ILE A 937 15.29 -17.00 -37.18
CA ILE A 937 16.24 -16.55 -36.14
C ILE A 937 17.63 -16.34 -36.74
N ILE A 938 18.27 -15.22 -36.42
CA ILE A 938 19.72 -15.04 -36.53
C ILE A 938 20.24 -15.01 -35.10
N VAL A 939 21.11 -15.94 -34.72
CA VAL A 939 21.56 -16.11 -33.33
C VAL A 939 23.06 -16.35 -33.29
N SER A 940 23.73 -15.83 -32.26
CA SER A 940 25.14 -16.16 -32.06
C SER A 940 25.32 -17.60 -31.58
N ASN A 941 26.48 -18.19 -31.86
CA ASN A 941 26.87 -19.49 -31.29
C ASN A 941 27.19 -19.45 -29.78
N ARG A 942 26.96 -18.31 -29.11
CA ARG A 942 27.24 -18.08 -27.69
C ARG A 942 25.97 -18.04 -26.85
N ILE A 943 24.95 -18.83 -27.22
CA ILE A 943 23.70 -18.93 -26.46
C ILE A 943 23.59 -20.26 -25.71
N GLY A 944 22.85 -20.26 -24.61
CA GLY A 944 22.45 -21.49 -23.92
C GLY A 944 21.34 -22.26 -24.64
N GLY A 945 21.36 -23.58 -24.50
CA GLY A 945 20.37 -24.47 -25.11
C GLY A 945 20.42 -24.42 -26.64
N LEU A 946 21.63 -24.43 -27.23
CA LEU A 946 21.82 -24.43 -28.69
C LEU A 946 21.08 -25.58 -29.38
N LYS A 947 20.85 -26.68 -28.66
CA LYS A 947 20.10 -27.84 -29.16
C LYS A 947 18.71 -27.47 -29.68
N ASP A 948 18.07 -26.43 -29.13
CA ASP A 948 16.71 -26.05 -29.51
C ASP A 948 16.66 -25.33 -30.87
N VAL A 949 17.78 -24.74 -31.29
CA VAL A 949 17.89 -23.91 -32.50
C VAL A 949 18.65 -24.59 -33.65
N ARG A 950 19.50 -25.58 -33.36
CA ARG A 950 20.29 -26.28 -34.37
C ARG A 950 19.42 -27.03 -35.37
N ASN A 951 19.81 -26.99 -36.64
CA ASN A 951 19.17 -27.68 -37.76
C ASN A 951 17.69 -27.31 -37.97
N LYS A 952 17.27 -26.12 -37.53
CA LYS A 952 15.93 -25.58 -37.75
C LYS A 952 15.86 -24.76 -39.03
N GLU A 953 14.72 -24.78 -39.70
CA GLU A 953 14.48 -23.99 -40.91
C GLU A 953 14.56 -22.49 -40.60
N ASN A 954 15.23 -21.72 -41.46
CA ASN A 954 15.42 -20.28 -41.32
C ASN A 954 16.05 -19.86 -39.97
N VAL A 955 16.94 -20.70 -39.44
CA VAL A 955 17.79 -20.37 -38.30
C VAL A 955 19.26 -20.30 -38.74
N PHE A 956 19.88 -19.14 -38.52
CA PHE A 956 21.29 -18.87 -38.79
C PHE A 956 22.05 -18.79 -37.48
N ILE A 957 22.98 -19.72 -37.27
CA ILE A 957 23.91 -19.68 -36.14
C ILE A 957 25.21 -19.04 -36.64
N ILE A 958 25.57 -17.90 -36.08
CA ILE A 958 26.73 -17.11 -36.52
C ILE A 958 27.74 -16.92 -35.39
N GLU A 959 29.00 -16.70 -35.75
CA GLU A 959 29.90 -15.96 -34.84
C GLU A 959 29.40 -14.51 -34.78
N PRO A 960 29.45 -13.83 -33.61
CA PRO A 960 28.97 -12.46 -33.47
C PRO A 960 29.99 -11.47 -34.08
N THR A 961 30.17 -11.51 -35.39
CA THR A 961 31.02 -10.59 -36.17
C THR A 961 30.22 -9.88 -37.27
N VAL A 962 30.74 -8.74 -37.74
CA VAL A 962 30.08 -7.97 -38.81
C VAL A 962 30.07 -8.76 -40.11
N GLU A 963 31.15 -9.49 -40.41
CA GLU A 963 31.29 -10.25 -41.66
C GLU A 963 30.25 -11.36 -41.78
N GLU A 964 30.02 -12.14 -40.73
CA GLU A 964 28.99 -13.19 -40.72
C GLU A 964 27.58 -12.60 -40.78
N MET A 965 27.33 -11.51 -40.04
CA MET A 965 26.05 -10.82 -40.10
C MET A 965 25.77 -10.26 -41.51
N VAL A 966 26.77 -9.69 -42.18
CA VAL A 966 26.69 -9.18 -43.55
C VAL A 966 26.31 -10.30 -44.54
N LYS A 967 26.90 -11.49 -44.40
CA LYS A 967 26.56 -12.65 -45.26
C LYS A 967 25.09 -13.03 -45.11
N VAL A 968 24.60 -13.15 -43.88
CA VAL A 968 23.21 -13.54 -43.60
C VAL A 968 22.21 -12.47 -44.04
N ILE A 969 22.50 -11.19 -43.79
CA ILE A 969 21.62 -10.08 -44.24
C ILE A 969 21.54 -10.04 -45.77
N LYS A 970 22.64 -10.27 -46.50
CA LYS A 970 22.62 -10.36 -47.97
C LYS A 970 21.74 -11.51 -48.46
N GLU A 971 21.89 -12.70 -47.87
CA GLU A 971 21.07 -13.86 -48.24
C GLU A 971 19.57 -13.56 -48.05
N ILE A 972 19.21 -12.89 -46.95
CA ILE A 972 17.83 -12.50 -46.65
C ILE A 972 17.31 -11.45 -47.65
N ASP A 973 18.12 -10.44 -47.97
CA ASP A 973 17.75 -9.37 -48.90
C ASP A 973 17.53 -9.88 -50.33
N GLU A 974 18.31 -10.88 -50.75
CA GLU A 974 18.21 -11.51 -52.07
C GLU A 974 16.99 -12.45 -52.19
N ASN A 975 16.47 -12.97 -51.07
CA ASN A 975 15.43 -13.99 -51.05
C ASN A 975 14.22 -13.64 -50.14
N PRO A 976 13.58 -12.47 -50.29
CA PRO A 976 12.57 -12.00 -49.33
C PRO A 976 11.38 -12.97 -49.19
N GLU A 977 10.87 -13.51 -50.30
CA GLU A 977 9.73 -14.44 -50.31
C GLU A 977 9.97 -15.73 -49.48
N LYS A 978 11.22 -16.19 -49.39
CA LYS A 978 11.59 -17.35 -48.55
C LYS A 978 11.40 -17.02 -47.06
N TYR A 979 11.82 -15.83 -46.64
CA TYR A 979 11.90 -15.43 -45.24
C TYR A 979 10.60 -14.78 -44.71
N LYS A 980 9.66 -14.42 -45.60
CA LYS A 980 8.29 -14.02 -45.21
C LYS A 980 7.45 -15.19 -44.67
N LYS A 981 7.76 -16.44 -45.03
CA LYS A 981 6.98 -17.61 -44.60
C LYS A 981 6.95 -17.78 -43.08
N VAL A 982 5.81 -18.19 -42.55
CA VAL A 982 5.64 -18.62 -41.15
C VAL A 982 6.27 -20.00 -41.01
N ILE A 983 7.14 -20.17 -40.02
CA ILE A 983 7.88 -21.43 -39.79
C ILE A 983 7.26 -22.19 -38.62
N ASN A 984 7.08 -23.50 -38.77
CA ASN A 984 6.71 -24.35 -37.65
C ASN A 984 7.97 -24.99 -37.04
N HIS A 985 8.44 -24.43 -35.93
CA HIS A 985 9.63 -24.93 -35.25
C HIS A 985 9.39 -26.13 -34.33
N GLY A 986 8.14 -26.59 -34.22
CA GLY A 986 7.72 -27.66 -33.31
C GLY A 986 7.38 -27.16 -31.90
N ASN A 987 7.27 -28.10 -30.96
CA ASN A 987 6.93 -27.80 -29.57
C ASN A 987 8.18 -27.43 -28.77
N PHE A 988 8.02 -26.50 -27.83
CA PHE A 988 9.05 -26.09 -26.89
C PHE A 988 8.72 -26.56 -25.48
N ARG A 989 9.76 -26.71 -24.66
CA ARG A 989 9.62 -26.92 -23.22
C ARG A 989 8.81 -25.79 -22.60
N THR A 990 7.89 -26.13 -21.73
CA THR A 990 7.04 -25.17 -21.01
C THR A 990 7.57 -24.89 -19.61
N THR A 991 7.30 -23.71 -19.07
CA THR A 991 7.65 -23.38 -17.67
C THR A 991 6.99 -24.36 -16.69
N GLN A 992 5.89 -25.01 -17.08
CA GLN A 992 5.27 -26.06 -16.28
C GLN A 992 6.16 -27.28 -16.11
N GLN A 993 6.75 -27.79 -17.20
CA GLN A 993 7.66 -28.93 -17.15
C GLN A 993 8.90 -28.60 -16.31
N GLN A 994 9.37 -27.35 -16.39
CA GLN A 994 10.42 -26.85 -15.52
C GLN A 994 10.04 -26.93 -14.03
N VAL A 995 8.83 -26.50 -13.67
CA VAL A 995 8.37 -26.57 -12.28
C VAL A 995 8.16 -28.01 -11.81
N GLU A 996 7.68 -28.91 -12.66
CA GLU A 996 7.56 -30.33 -12.33
C GLU A 996 8.91 -30.91 -11.87
N GLU A 997 10.00 -30.61 -12.58
CA GLU A 997 11.36 -31.00 -12.17
C GLU A 997 11.79 -30.32 -10.85
N LEU A 998 11.56 -29.00 -10.71
CA LEU A 998 11.87 -28.29 -9.46
C LEU A 998 11.15 -28.88 -8.25
N THR A 999 9.91 -29.35 -8.40
CA THR A 999 9.18 -29.97 -7.28
C THR A 999 9.77 -31.29 -6.83
N LEU A 1000 10.42 -32.06 -7.73
CA LEU A 1000 11.17 -33.26 -7.36
C LEU A 1000 12.38 -32.90 -6.46
N VAL A 1001 13.05 -31.80 -6.81
CA VAL A 1001 14.14 -31.25 -6.00
C VAL A 1001 13.63 -30.82 -4.62
N TYR A 1002 12.54 -30.05 -4.58
CA TYR A 1002 11.96 -29.59 -3.32
C TYR A 1002 11.56 -30.76 -2.42
N ASP A 1003 10.89 -31.77 -2.99
CA ASP A 1003 10.49 -32.96 -2.25
C ASP A 1003 11.70 -33.75 -1.71
N SER A 1004 12.81 -33.80 -2.45
CA SER A 1004 14.04 -34.47 -2.02
C SER A 1004 14.66 -33.81 -0.78
N ILE A 1005 14.77 -32.49 -0.79
CA ILE A 1005 15.35 -31.70 0.31
C ILE A 1005 14.47 -31.81 1.55
N ILE A 1006 13.16 -31.60 1.38
CA ILE A 1006 12.23 -31.57 2.51
C ILE A 1006 12.04 -32.97 3.13
N LYS A 1007 12.25 -34.07 2.38
CA LYS A 1007 12.22 -35.44 2.90
C LYS A 1007 13.58 -35.92 3.44
N GLY A 1008 14.65 -35.12 3.35
CA GLY A 1008 16.00 -35.49 3.79
C GLY A 1008 16.70 -36.54 2.91
N GLY A 1009 16.25 -36.75 1.67
CA GLY A 1009 16.81 -37.75 0.75
C GLY A 1009 17.57 -37.11 -0.41
N LYS A 1010 18.81 -37.54 -0.67
CA LYS A 1010 19.51 -37.22 -1.93
C LYS A 1010 18.81 -37.95 -3.09
N VAL A 1011 18.22 -37.21 -4.02
CA VAL A 1011 17.71 -37.78 -5.29
C VAL A 1011 18.77 -37.55 -6.38
N ASN A 1012 19.24 -38.64 -6.99
CA ASN A 1012 19.97 -38.57 -8.26
C ASN A 1012 18.93 -38.34 -9.36
N VAL A 1013 18.85 -37.12 -9.88
CA VAL A 1013 18.10 -36.84 -11.11
C VAL A 1013 19.09 -37.09 -12.26
N THR A 1014 18.91 -38.21 -12.95
CA THR A 1014 19.66 -38.62 -14.15
C THR A 1014 19.20 -37.88 -15.39
#